data_AF-A0A1W9QGS3-F1
#
_entry.id   AF-A0A1W9QGS3-F1
#
_cell.length_a   1.000
_cell.length_b   1.000
_cell.length_c   1.000
_cell.angle_alpha   90.00
_cell.angle_beta   90.00
_cell.angle_gamma   90.00
#
_symmetry.space_group_name_H-M   'P 1'
#
loop_
_entity.id
_entity.type
_entity.pdbx_description
1 polymer ?
#
loop_
_entity_poly.entity_id
_entity_poly.type
_entity_poly.pdbx_seq_one_letter_code
_entity_poly.pdbx_strand_id
1 'polypeptide(L)'
;MMATDLEPALTTILAQAEALARSRGEETSTVHVLAMLGSPSGPTAEVLAERGARPRKVLDVAERLVPGPVDHLPLFASRVREYARRFGAGTPRAAHCLLVILNDTSLSAHRVLVELGVNIASARGAAVQAVQGLPMRRPARAMHDELRLPTKLAEPLASPLRRGKTGEAVSLLAGVGQTPVPRRKLASPVSSSPSAPSEPHPSAPAAPAQNPASSPASAVPFQPDAKAQTSKFALPKNRFPILTTIGTNLTELAEAGRLDPVYGRDEEIDQVLDVLAKRQANCPIVLGPPGVGKTSILHGVALRIAGAEDGSSTDERILIEIPLSELIAGTGVRGALASRLSLLKKEVEAAEGRVVLCFDEIHRLFSAEVADEIAADLKLSLARGELPCIGATSPEEYRKMVDRDAALERRLTPIRVDEPTREEAYPMLLSALPRLERHHKTAYDEEAVALAIAWSIRYLSGRALPDKALSILDLAGARASRRGQALVDSEAVAQVVASQAKMPIERLLESDAARMLRLEAIFAERVIGHEAELSRIARILRRNAAGLGSRRPIGTFLLLGPTGVGKTETAKAIASVMFHSESAMTRIDMAELSEAHAVAKLIGAPPGYVGHDAGGQLTEAVQKRPYQVILLDEIEKAHPEVLMAFLAVFDEGRMTDSRGRVCDFTNTVLVLTSNLGAQAAAQVQRKVGFRAANGSDKDERREAVIQAARRALPPELYNRIDEVLVFTSLERESVMKIARLMIQELAKEVFESRGIELGVDEPALEWILDQGGYDPELGARPLRRQLARLIEAPLAEAILEGRVAAGDAYEVTLAGGELRPKVTPGSRAAE
;
A
#
# COMPACT_ATOMS: atom_id res chain seq x y z
N MET A 1 7.80 -23.76 -21.78
CA MET A 1 8.22 -22.66 -22.67
C MET A 1 7.23 -21.53 -22.48
N MET A 2 7.69 -20.29 -22.46
CA MET A 2 6.77 -19.13 -22.35
C MET A 2 6.19 -18.83 -23.72
N ALA A 3 4.97 -18.30 -23.79
CA ALA A 3 4.38 -17.87 -25.07
C ALA A 3 5.24 -16.80 -25.78
N THR A 4 6.02 -16.04 -25.00
CA THR A 4 7.00 -15.06 -25.51
C THR A 4 8.16 -15.69 -26.28
N ASP A 5 8.43 -17.00 -26.19
CA ASP A 5 9.50 -17.67 -26.96
C ASP A 5 9.19 -17.77 -28.47
N LEU A 6 7.98 -17.42 -28.87
CA LEU A 6 7.53 -17.34 -30.27
C LEU A 6 7.66 -15.94 -30.89
N GLU A 7 8.06 -14.92 -30.11
CA GLU A 7 8.17 -13.53 -30.60
C GLU A 7 9.59 -13.16 -31.07
N PRO A 8 9.73 -12.33 -32.13
CA PRO A 8 11.03 -11.89 -32.60
C PRO A 8 11.76 -11.03 -31.55
N ALA A 9 13.08 -11.18 -31.50
CA ALA A 9 13.95 -10.40 -30.62
C ALA A 9 14.09 -8.95 -31.10
N LEU A 10 14.35 -8.03 -30.17
CA LEU A 10 14.55 -6.60 -30.43
C LEU A 10 15.59 -6.32 -31.53
N THR A 11 16.66 -7.12 -31.61
CA THR A 11 17.68 -7.01 -32.67
C THR A 11 17.12 -7.27 -34.07
N THR A 12 16.27 -8.30 -34.21
CA THR A 12 15.57 -8.62 -35.46
C THR A 12 14.57 -7.54 -35.83
N ILE A 13 13.80 -7.05 -34.85
CA ILE A 13 12.78 -6.00 -35.06
C ILE A 13 13.43 -4.69 -35.52
N LEU A 14 14.54 -4.28 -34.90
CA LEU A 14 15.28 -3.07 -35.31
C LEU A 14 15.88 -3.21 -36.72
N ALA A 15 16.51 -4.35 -37.04
CA ALA A 15 17.06 -4.59 -38.38
C ALA A 15 15.97 -4.59 -39.47
N GLN A 16 14.77 -5.11 -39.16
CA GLN A 16 13.62 -5.06 -40.07
C GLN A 16 13.04 -3.63 -40.20
N ALA A 17 12.98 -2.86 -39.11
CA ALA A 17 12.54 -1.47 -39.12
C ALA A 17 13.49 -0.58 -39.95
N GLU A 18 14.81 -0.78 -39.83
CA GLU A 18 15.80 -0.12 -40.67
C GLU A 18 15.67 -0.47 -42.15
N ALA A 19 15.39 -1.74 -42.47
CA ALA A 19 15.17 -2.19 -43.85
C ALA A 19 13.88 -1.57 -44.44
N LEU A 20 12.82 -1.47 -43.63
CA LEU A 20 11.56 -0.82 -44.01
C LEU A 20 11.77 0.68 -44.29
N ALA A 21 12.46 1.40 -43.39
CA ALA A 21 12.78 2.82 -43.57
C ALA A 21 13.63 3.07 -44.83
N ARG A 22 14.70 2.27 -45.00
CA ARG A 22 15.55 2.32 -46.21
C ARG A 22 14.77 2.02 -47.50
N SER A 23 13.77 1.16 -47.46
CA SER A 23 12.91 0.86 -48.63
C SER A 23 11.96 2.01 -49.02
N ARG A 24 11.73 2.96 -48.11
CA ARG A 24 10.86 4.14 -48.31
C ARG A 24 11.63 5.46 -48.48
N GLY A 25 12.95 5.45 -48.26
CA GLY A 25 13.79 6.64 -48.28
C GLY A 25 13.71 7.48 -47.00
N GLU A 26 13.23 6.89 -45.90
CA GLU A 26 13.03 7.56 -44.61
C GLU A 26 14.15 7.27 -43.61
N GLU A 27 14.32 8.16 -42.63
CA GLU A 27 15.11 7.87 -41.44
C GLU A 27 14.37 6.85 -40.56
N THR A 28 15.13 5.94 -39.92
CA THR A 28 14.52 4.89 -39.10
C THR A 28 13.99 5.49 -37.79
N SER A 29 12.74 5.15 -37.45
CA SER A 29 12.02 5.71 -36.29
C SER A 29 11.23 4.62 -35.54
N THR A 30 10.64 4.96 -34.40
CA THR A 30 9.75 4.03 -33.67
C THR A 30 8.48 3.70 -34.45
N VAL A 31 8.04 4.56 -35.38
CA VAL A 31 6.93 4.24 -36.31
C VAL A 31 7.27 3.00 -37.14
N HIS A 32 8.50 2.92 -37.65
CA HIS A 32 9.00 1.76 -38.38
C HIS A 32 9.06 0.51 -37.49
N VAL A 33 9.45 0.67 -36.22
CA VAL A 33 9.38 -0.41 -35.21
C VAL A 33 7.93 -0.86 -35.03
N LEU A 34 6.98 0.05 -34.83
CA LEU A 34 5.56 -0.27 -34.65
C LEU A 34 4.94 -0.98 -35.86
N ALA A 35 5.30 -0.55 -37.08
CA ALA A 35 4.90 -1.23 -38.30
C ALA A 35 5.45 -2.67 -38.38
N MET A 36 6.67 -2.91 -37.87
CA MET A 36 7.19 -4.28 -37.74
C MET A 36 6.49 -5.09 -36.63
N LEU A 37 6.12 -4.48 -35.50
CA LEU A 37 5.37 -5.16 -34.42
C LEU A 37 3.96 -5.62 -34.87
N GLY A 38 3.33 -4.91 -35.81
CA GLY A 38 2.06 -5.31 -36.41
C GLY A 38 2.17 -6.34 -37.55
N SER A 39 3.38 -6.80 -37.89
CA SER A 39 3.60 -7.78 -38.97
C SER A 39 3.28 -9.22 -38.52
N PRO A 40 2.85 -10.14 -39.41
CA PRO A 40 2.07 -11.32 -39.03
C PRO A 40 2.89 -12.47 -38.39
N SER A 41 3.28 -12.29 -37.13
CA SER A 41 3.85 -13.35 -36.27
C SER A 41 3.82 -12.95 -34.79
N GLY A 42 3.09 -13.72 -33.96
CA GLY A 42 3.13 -13.65 -32.49
C GLY A 42 2.05 -12.77 -31.82
N PRO A 43 1.84 -12.92 -30.49
CA PRO A 43 0.75 -12.25 -29.76
C PRO A 43 0.72 -10.73 -29.90
N THR A 44 1.88 -10.06 -29.93
CA THR A 44 1.98 -8.60 -30.13
C THR A 44 1.30 -8.14 -31.42
N ALA A 45 1.41 -8.92 -32.50
CA ALA A 45 0.78 -8.61 -33.77
C ALA A 45 -0.75 -8.76 -33.71
N GLU A 46 -1.26 -9.74 -32.94
CA GLU A 46 -2.70 -9.90 -32.70
C GLU A 46 -3.27 -8.72 -31.91
N VAL A 47 -2.60 -8.29 -30.83
CA VAL A 47 -2.98 -7.12 -30.00
C VAL A 47 -3.17 -5.87 -30.85
N LEU A 48 -2.23 -5.62 -31.77
CA LEU A 48 -2.28 -4.48 -32.70
C LEU A 48 -3.33 -4.66 -33.80
N ALA A 49 -3.48 -5.87 -34.35
CA ALA A 49 -4.44 -6.16 -35.40
C ALA A 49 -5.91 -6.09 -34.94
N GLU A 50 -6.22 -6.54 -33.71
CA GLU A 50 -7.53 -6.37 -33.05
C GLU A 50 -7.90 -4.89 -32.91
N ARG A 51 -6.91 -4.05 -32.59
CA ARG A 51 -7.06 -2.61 -32.33
C ARG A 51 -6.88 -1.75 -33.59
N GLY A 52 -6.89 -2.39 -34.78
CA GLY A 52 -6.84 -1.71 -36.08
C GLY A 52 -5.46 -1.20 -36.51
N ALA A 53 -4.43 -1.29 -35.67
CA ALA A 53 -3.07 -0.83 -35.90
C ALA A 53 -2.24 -1.79 -36.79
N ARG A 54 -2.77 -2.10 -37.98
CA ARG A 54 -2.08 -2.93 -38.99
C ARG A 54 -0.96 -2.14 -39.68
N PRO A 55 0.13 -2.77 -40.15
CA PRO A 55 1.35 -2.06 -40.61
C PRO A 55 1.12 -0.98 -41.66
N ARG A 56 0.26 -1.23 -42.66
CA ARG A 56 -0.10 -0.20 -43.66
C ARG A 56 -0.75 1.03 -43.01
N LYS A 57 -1.81 0.84 -42.20
CA LYS A 57 -2.48 1.92 -41.49
C LYS A 57 -1.56 2.72 -40.56
N VAL A 58 -0.58 2.05 -39.93
CA VAL A 58 0.44 2.72 -39.10
C VAL A 58 1.29 3.68 -39.93
N LEU A 59 1.70 3.29 -41.14
CA LEU A 59 2.44 4.15 -42.06
C LEU A 59 1.53 5.21 -42.71
N ASP A 60 0.34 4.83 -43.18
CA ASP A 60 -0.66 5.71 -43.83
C ASP A 60 -1.07 6.89 -42.92
N VAL A 61 -1.06 6.69 -41.60
CA VAL A 61 -1.33 7.72 -40.58
C VAL A 61 -0.08 8.52 -40.21
N ALA A 62 1.10 7.88 -40.14
CA ALA A 62 2.35 8.58 -39.90
C ALA A 62 2.68 9.59 -41.01
N GLU A 63 2.40 9.26 -42.28
CA GLU A 63 2.53 10.17 -43.42
C GLU A 63 1.68 11.45 -43.31
N ARG A 64 0.64 11.44 -42.47
CA ARG A 64 -0.33 12.56 -42.30
C ARG A 64 -0.12 13.35 -41.01
N LEU A 65 0.68 12.84 -40.09
CA LEU A 65 0.94 13.47 -38.81
C LEU A 65 2.05 14.51 -38.94
N VAL A 66 1.86 15.67 -38.30
CA VAL A 66 2.87 16.74 -38.24
C VAL A 66 4.17 16.19 -37.62
N PRO A 67 5.36 16.41 -38.24
CA PRO A 67 6.62 15.88 -37.73
C PRO A 67 6.85 16.16 -36.25
N GLY A 68 7.29 15.13 -35.51
CA GLY A 68 7.57 15.19 -34.08
C GLY A 68 9.02 15.51 -33.74
N PRO A 69 9.37 15.52 -32.44
CA PRO A 69 10.78 15.38 -32.04
C PRO A 69 11.35 14.07 -32.58
N VAL A 70 12.64 14.06 -32.93
CA VAL A 70 13.28 12.90 -33.57
C VAL A 70 13.40 11.73 -32.59
N ASP A 71 12.88 10.57 -32.99
CA ASP A 71 12.90 9.33 -32.19
C ASP A 71 14.33 8.82 -31.97
N HIS A 72 14.88 9.00 -30.76
CA HIS A 72 16.24 8.54 -30.44
C HIS A 72 16.31 7.01 -30.23
N LEU A 73 16.33 6.25 -31.32
CA LEU A 73 16.30 4.77 -31.34
C LEU A 73 17.27 4.07 -30.37
N PRO A 74 18.53 4.51 -30.15
CA PRO A 74 19.42 3.90 -29.15
C PRO A 74 18.89 4.01 -27.72
N LEU A 75 18.17 5.10 -27.39
CA LEU A 75 17.53 5.30 -26.09
C LEU A 75 16.27 4.44 -25.95
N PHE A 76 15.43 4.38 -27.00
CA PHE A 76 14.31 3.45 -27.08
C PHE A 76 14.76 2.00 -26.86
N ALA A 77 15.79 1.54 -27.59
CA ALA A 77 16.36 0.21 -27.44
C ALA A 77 16.97 -0.04 -26.05
N SER A 78 17.39 1.01 -25.34
CA SER A 78 17.83 0.92 -23.94
C SER A 78 16.63 0.75 -22.99
N ARG A 79 15.57 1.55 -23.16
CA ARG A 79 14.30 1.44 -22.41
C ARG A 79 13.67 0.05 -22.59
N VAL A 80 13.64 -0.50 -23.79
CA VAL A 80 13.13 -1.88 -24.04
C VAL A 80 13.99 -2.95 -23.33
N ARG A 81 15.32 -2.79 -23.29
CA ARG A 81 16.24 -3.65 -22.51
C ARG A 81 16.09 -3.50 -21.01
N GLU A 82 15.59 -2.37 -20.52
CA GLU A 82 15.24 -2.18 -19.12
C GLU A 82 13.90 -2.86 -18.79
N TYR A 83 12.86 -2.63 -19.61
CA TYR A 83 11.55 -3.25 -19.47
C TYR A 83 11.63 -4.78 -19.48
N ALA A 84 12.39 -5.38 -20.41
CA ALA A 84 12.60 -6.84 -20.41
C ALA A 84 13.18 -7.36 -19.09
N ARG A 85 14.17 -6.65 -18.51
CA ARG A 85 14.73 -7.02 -17.20
C ARG A 85 13.73 -6.85 -16.05
N ARG A 86 12.85 -5.83 -16.08
CA ARG A 86 11.77 -5.65 -15.10
C ARG A 86 10.77 -6.81 -15.10
N PHE A 87 10.50 -7.41 -16.26
CA PHE A 87 9.65 -8.61 -16.41
C PHE A 87 10.43 -9.95 -16.35
N GLY A 88 11.69 -9.95 -15.90
CA GLY A 88 12.50 -11.17 -15.79
C GLY A 88 12.94 -11.81 -17.12
N ALA A 89 12.64 -11.18 -18.26
CA ALA A 89 12.95 -11.71 -19.58
C ALA A 89 14.42 -11.50 -19.96
N GLY A 90 15.18 -12.59 -20.10
CA GLY A 90 16.60 -12.56 -20.47
C GLY A 90 16.89 -12.07 -21.90
N THR A 91 15.87 -11.99 -22.78
CA THR A 91 15.98 -11.34 -24.10
C THR A 91 14.80 -10.40 -24.33
N PRO A 92 15.01 -9.16 -24.84
CA PRO A 92 13.91 -8.27 -25.18
C PRO A 92 13.26 -8.67 -26.50
N ARG A 93 11.92 -8.67 -26.54
CA ARG A 93 11.07 -9.20 -27.64
C ARG A 93 9.92 -8.23 -27.99
N ALA A 94 9.12 -8.56 -29.00
CA ALA A 94 8.06 -7.71 -29.54
C ALA A 94 7.13 -7.08 -28.49
N ALA A 95 6.60 -7.85 -27.53
CA ALA A 95 5.67 -7.31 -26.52
C ALA A 95 6.33 -6.25 -25.61
N HIS A 96 7.62 -6.39 -25.32
CA HIS A 96 8.40 -5.39 -24.58
C HIS A 96 8.61 -4.09 -25.37
N CYS A 97 8.72 -4.19 -26.70
CA CYS A 97 8.78 -3.03 -27.59
C CYS A 97 7.44 -2.29 -27.59
N LEU A 98 6.32 -3.03 -27.67
CA LEU A 98 4.97 -2.47 -27.60
C LEU A 98 4.69 -1.79 -26.25
N LEU A 99 5.09 -2.39 -25.12
CA LEU A 99 4.93 -1.76 -23.80
C LEU A 99 5.66 -0.42 -23.67
N VAL A 100 6.89 -0.30 -24.20
CA VAL A 100 7.58 0.99 -24.21
C VAL A 100 6.84 2.01 -25.08
N ILE A 101 6.37 1.61 -26.27
CA ILE A 101 5.57 2.49 -27.15
C ILE A 101 4.28 2.94 -26.47
N LEU A 102 3.58 2.07 -25.72
CA LEU A 102 2.32 2.39 -25.03
C LEU A 102 2.47 3.21 -23.74
N ASN A 103 3.70 3.36 -23.24
CA ASN A 103 4.00 4.08 -22.01
C ASN A 103 4.76 5.40 -22.24
N ASP A 104 5.42 5.55 -23.40
CA ASP A 104 6.30 6.67 -23.70
C ASP A 104 5.64 7.62 -24.72
N THR A 105 4.91 8.61 -24.20
CA THR A 105 4.18 9.62 -24.99
C THR A 105 5.08 10.50 -25.86
N SER A 106 6.40 10.47 -25.64
CA SER A 106 7.36 11.22 -26.43
C SER A 106 7.66 10.59 -27.80
N LEU A 107 7.32 9.30 -28.00
CA LEU A 107 7.65 8.56 -29.21
C LEU A 107 6.64 8.81 -30.34
N SER A 108 7.14 8.94 -31.56
CA SER A 108 6.31 9.11 -32.76
C SER A 108 5.33 7.93 -32.96
N ALA A 109 5.73 6.71 -32.59
CA ALA A 109 4.84 5.55 -32.58
C ALA A 109 3.66 5.67 -31.61
N HIS A 110 3.84 6.30 -30.44
CA HIS A 110 2.75 6.49 -29.47
C HIS A 110 1.66 7.39 -30.07
N ARG A 111 2.09 8.49 -30.70
CA ARG A 111 1.18 9.43 -31.39
C ARG A 111 0.40 8.75 -32.51
N VAL A 112 1.03 7.87 -33.30
CA VAL A 112 0.36 7.10 -34.35
C VAL A 112 -0.73 6.18 -33.78
N LEU A 113 -0.51 5.56 -32.62
CA LEU A 113 -1.55 4.74 -31.95
C LEU A 113 -2.74 5.58 -31.46
N VAL A 114 -2.47 6.77 -30.89
CA VAL A 114 -3.53 7.71 -30.46
C VAL A 114 -4.35 8.18 -31.65
N GLU A 115 -3.71 8.58 -32.76
CA GLU A 115 -4.37 9.02 -33.99
C GLU A 115 -5.17 7.89 -34.68
N LEU A 116 -4.72 6.63 -34.55
CA LEU A 116 -5.47 5.44 -34.97
C LEU A 116 -6.69 5.13 -34.08
N GLY A 117 -6.93 5.88 -33.01
CA GLY A 117 -8.02 5.64 -32.05
C GLY A 117 -7.78 4.42 -31.16
N VAL A 118 -6.53 3.98 -31.00
CA VAL A 118 -6.20 2.82 -30.15
C VAL A 118 -6.38 3.19 -28.69
N ASN A 119 -7.27 2.50 -27.99
CA ASN A 119 -7.37 2.61 -26.53
C ASN A 119 -6.06 2.11 -25.89
N ILE A 120 -5.21 3.05 -25.49
CA ILE A 120 -3.86 2.80 -24.97
C ILE A 120 -3.88 1.97 -23.69
N ALA A 121 -4.88 2.15 -22.82
CA ALA A 121 -5.02 1.36 -21.59
C ALA A 121 -5.35 -0.12 -21.90
N SER A 122 -6.31 -0.37 -22.80
CA SER A 122 -6.64 -1.72 -23.27
C SER A 122 -5.47 -2.38 -24.01
N ALA A 123 -4.75 -1.62 -24.84
CA ALA A 123 -3.54 -2.11 -25.51
C ALA A 123 -2.43 -2.45 -24.50
N ARG A 124 -2.27 -1.65 -23.43
CA ARG A 124 -1.28 -1.86 -22.38
C ARG A 124 -1.59 -3.12 -21.57
N GLY A 125 -2.83 -3.32 -21.13
CA GLY A 125 -3.25 -4.55 -20.45
C GLY A 125 -3.01 -5.79 -21.30
N ALA A 126 -3.39 -5.74 -22.58
CA ALA A 126 -3.14 -6.82 -23.54
C ALA A 126 -1.65 -7.10 -23.78
N ALA A 127 -0.81 -6.05 -23.84
CA ALA A 127 0.64 -6.19 -23.99
C ALA A 127 1.33 -6.72 -22.70
N VAL A 128 0.82 -6.40 -21.50
CA VAL A 128 1.27 -7.01 -20.24
C VAL A 128 0.93 -8.50 -20.20
N GLN A 129 -0.30 -8.87 -20.58
CA GLN A 129 -0.71 -10.28 -20.69
C GLN A 129 0.18 -11.06 -21.68
N ALA A 130 0.51 -10.46 -22.82
CA ALA A 130 1.44 -11.05 -23.79
C ALA A 130 2.86 -11.25 -23.23
N VAL A 131 3.41 -10.29 -22.47
CA VAL A 131 4.72 -10.45 -21.79
C VAL A 131 4.67 -11.54 -20.70
N GLN A 132 3.58 -11.61 -19.94
CA GLN A 132 3.39 -12.62 -18.88
C GLN A 132 3.05 -14.02 -19.45
N GLY A 133 2.74 -14.13 -20.74
CA GLY A 133 2.36 -15.39 -21.40
C GLY A 133 0.97 -15.90 -21.04
N LEU A 134 0.08 -15.02 -20.57
CA LEU A 134 -1.29 -15.34 -20.18
C LEU A 134 -2.19 -15.58 -21.42
N PRO A 135 -3.21 -16.45 -21.34
CA PRO A 135 -4.10 -16.73 -22.47
C PRO A 135 -4.98 -15.52 -22.82
N MET A 136 -4.86 -15.04 -24.04
CA MET A 136 -5.54 -13.84 -24.53
C MET A 136 -7.05 -14.09 -24.75
N ARG A 137 -7.89 -13.37 -24.02
CA ARG A 137 -9.36 -13.54 -24.03
C ARG A 137 -9.99 -12.90 -25.27
N ARG A 138 -10.11 -13.67 -26.36
CA ARG A 138 -10.75 -13.23 -27.63
C ARG A 138 -12.14 -12.61 -27.39
N PRO A 139 -12.43 -11.41 -27.92
CA PRO A 139 -13.76 -10.81 -27.82
C PRO A 139 -14.77 -11.50 -28.76
N ALA A 140 -16.01 -11.69 -28.28
CA ALA A 140 -17.03 -12.52 -28.92
C ALA A 140 -17.49 -12.08 -30.33
N ARG A 141 -17.04 -10.93 -30.85
CA ARG A 141 -17.44 -10.41 -32.18
C ARG A 141 -16.86 -11.20 -33.36
N ALA A 142 -15.81 -11.99 -33.17
CA ALA A 142 -15.17 -12.74 -34.26
C ALA A 142 -15.99 -13.96 -34.75
N MET A 143 -16.90 -14.52 -33.95
CA MET A 143 -17.62 -15.76 -34.28
C MET A 143 -18.74 -15.61 -35.33
N HIS A 144 -19.10 -14.39 -35.73
CA HIS A 144 -20.24 -14.17 -36.62
C HIS A 144 -19.92 -14.08 -38.13
N ASP A 145 -18.65 -13.89 -38.53
CA ASP A 145 -18.28 -13.73 -39.95
C ASP A 145 -17.90 -15.05 -40.65
N GLU A 146 -17.50 -16.10 -39.93
CA GLU A 146 -17.07 -17.37 -40.56
C GLU A 146 -18.24 -18.27 -41.04
N LEU A 147 -19.49 -17.92 -40.73
CA LEU A 147 -20.68 -18.65 -41.17
C LEU A 147 -21.21 -18.16 -42.55
N ARG A 148 -20.34 -18.19 -43.57
CA ARG A 148 -20.71 -17.95 -44.99
C ARG A 148 -20.05 -18.95 -45.96
N LEU A 149 -20.75 -20.05 -46.22
CA LEU A 149 -20.66 -20.82 -47.48
C LEU A 149 -21.44 -20.07 -48.57
N PRO A 150 -21.10 -20.15 -49.89
CA PRO A 150 -20.55 -21.29 -50.65
C PRO A 150 -19.11 -20.98 -51.19
N THR A 151 -18.48 -21.55 -52.23
CA THR A 151 -18.97 -22.24 -53.47
C THR A 151 -17.90 -23.16 -54.09
N LYS A 152 -18.32 -24.05 -55.00
CA LYS A 152 -17.47 -24.92 -55.84
C LYS A 152 -16.66 -24.13 -56.88
N LEU A 153 -15.41 -24.53 -57.15
CA LEU A 153 -14.99 -25.20 -58.41
C LEU A 153 -13.46 -25.37 -58.57
N ALA A 154 -13.08 -26.46 -59.27
CA ALA A 154 -11.85 -26.70 -60.05
C ALA A 154 -10.44 -26.81 -59.38
N GLU A 155 -9.90 -28.03 -59.54
CA GLU A 155 -8.51 -28.45 -59.82
C GLU A 155 -7.69 -27.59 -60.84
N PRO A 156 -6.38 -27.88 -61.16
CA PRO A 156 -5.58 -29.09 -60.87
C PRO A 156 -4.09 -28.96 -60.41
N LEU A 157 -3.62 -30.05 -59.78
CA LEU A 157 -2.34 -30.79 -59.96
C LEU A 157 -0.92 -30.14 -60.00
N ALA A 158 0.01 -30.96 -59.48
CA ALA A 158 1.39 -31.23 -59.94
C ALA A 158 2.59 -30.71 -59.11
N SER A 159 3.68 -31.48 -59.17
CA SER A 159 5.01 -31.26 -58.55
C SER A 159 6.09 -31.15 -59.64
N PRO A 160 7.38 -30.87 -59.35
CA PRO A 160 8.33 -31.99 -59.17
C PRO A 160 9.64 -31.76 -58.34
N LEU A 161 10.00 -32.79 -57.55
CA LEU A 161 11.31 -33.51 -57.49
C LEU A 161 12.70 -32.83 -57.27
N ARG A 162 13.40 -33.31 -56.22
CA ARG A 162 14.85 -33.73 -56.16
C ARG A 162 15.94 -32.60 -56.12
N ARG A 163 17.22 -32.81 -55.72
CA ARG A 163 18.08 -34.03 -55.48
C ARG A 163 19.35 -33.73 -54.61
N GLY A 164 19.92 -34.73 -53.90
CA GLY A 164 21.30 -34.75 -53.32
C GLY A 164 21.36 -34.77 -51.78
N LYS A 165 22.10 -35.63 -51.03
CA LYS A 165 23.54 -36.07 -51.02
C LYS A 165 24.50 -34.94 -50.59
N THR A 166 25.46 -35.06 -49.65
CA THR A 166 26.04 -36.14 -48.78
C THR A 166 26.15 -35.61 -47.31
N GLY A 167 26.71 -36.25 -46.26
CA GLY A 167 27.35 -37.56 -46.00
C GLY A 167 28.71 -37.43 -45.26
N GLU A 168 28.97 -38.32 -44.28
CA GLU A 168 30.23 -38.52 -43.51
C GLU A 168 30.63 -37.47 -42.41
N ALA A 169 31.56 -37.74 -41.46
CA ALA A 169 31.66 -38.79 -40.42
C ALA A 169 32.89 -38.57 -39.48
N VAL A 170 32.98 -39.29 -38.34
CA VAL A 170 34.17 -39.47 -37.42
C VAL A 170 34.56 -38.20 -36.61
N SER A 171 34.70 -38.11 -35.27
CA SER A 171 35.01 -38.99 -34.10
C SER A 171 36.49 -38.97 -33.64
N LEU A 172 36.74 -39.02 -32.31
CA LEU A 172 37.80 -39.77 -31.57
C LEU A 172 38.24 -39.12 -30.21
N LEU A 173 38.12 -39.90 -29.11
CA LEU A 173 39.02 -40.02 -27.92
C LEU A 173 39.31 -38.79 -27.00
N ALA A 174 39.66 -38.87 -25.70
CA ALA A 174 39.60 -39.86 -24.59
C ALA A 174 40.01 -39.10 -23.28
N GLY A 175 39.97 -39.58 -22.02
CA GLY A 175 39.55 -40.83 -21.35
C GLY A 175 40.03 -40.85 -19.87
N VAL A 176 39.61 -41.83 -19.02
CA VAL A 176 39.92 -41.95 -17.54
C VAL A 176 39.23 -40.86 -16.68
N GLY A 177 38.87 -41.00 -15.38
CA GLY A 177 38.84 -42.08 -14.36
C GLY A 177 38.76 -41.46 -12.94
N GLN A 178 38.60 -42.16 -11.80
CA GLN A 178 38.45 -43.61 -11.50
C GLN A 178 37.38 -43.90 -10.38
N THR A 179 37.76 -44.45 -9.21
CA THR A 179 36.91 -45.38 -8.39
C THR A 179 37.46 -45.66 -6.96
N PRO A 180 36.82 -46.45 -6.03
CA PRO A 180 35.43 -46.99 -5.94
C PRO A 180 34.75 -47.15 -4.52
N VAL A 181 33.42 -47.42 -4.53
CA VAL A 181 32.53 -48.25 -3.63
C VAL A 181 32.37 -47.96 -2.11
N PRO A 182 31.20 -48.26 -1.47
CA PRO A 182 30.09 -49.21 -1.86
C PRO A 182 28.64 -48.61 -1.76
N ARG A 183 27.48 -49.32 -1.81
CA ARG A 183 27.16 -50.77 -1.80
C ARG A 183 25.93 -51.23 -2.66
N ARG A 184 24.72 -51.36 -2.08
CA ARG A 184 23.43 -51.93 -2.59
C ARG A 184 22.26 -51.40 -1.71
N LYS A 185 20.94 -51.42 -2.00
CA LYS A 185 19.98 -52.02 -2.99
C LYS A 185 18.71 -51.09 -2.98
N LEU A 186 17.65 -51.05 -3.82
CA LEU A 186 17.06 -51.73 -5.00
C LEU A 186 16.74 -50.64 -6.09
N ALA A 187 16.29 -50.84 -7.34
CA ALA A 187 15.81 -51.98 -8.18
C ALA A 187 14.27 -52.25 -8.28
N SER A 188 13.59 -51.64 -9.27
CA SER A 188 12.28 -52.01 -9.86
C SER A 188 12.31 -51.85 -11.40
N PRO A 189 11.64 -52.70 -12.23
CA PRO A 189 11.77 -52.67 -13.70
C PRO A 189 10.48 -52.29 -14.48
N VAL A 190 10.62 -52.20 -15.81
CA VAL A 190 9.77 -51.44 -16.76
C VAL A 190 9.06 -52.34 -17.79
N SER A 191 7.83 -51.93 -18.18
CA SER A 191 7.10 -52.24 -19.45
C SER A 191 6.63 -53.66 -19.79
N SER A 192 5.46 -53.72 -20.46
CA SER A 192 5.34 -54.24 -21.85
C SER A 192 3.99 -53.82 -22.50
N SER A 193 3.98 -53.76 -23.83
CA SER A 193 2.81 -53.59 -24.73
C SER A 193 2.84 -54.78 -25.73
N PRO A 194 2.07 -54.84 -26.84
CA PRO A 194 0.86 -54.12 -27.28
C PRO A 194 -0.26 -55.08 -27.79
N SER A 195 -1.35 -54.57 -28.40
CA SER A 195 -1.87 -54.99 -29.74
C SER A 195 -3.30 -54.49 -30.08
N ALA A 196 -3.61 -54.42 -31.37
CA ALA A 196 -4.93 -54.21 -32.03
C ALA A 196 -5.03 -55.25 -33.19
N PRO A 197 -6.12 -55.42 -34.00
CA PRO A 197 -7.10 -54.46 -34.58
C PRO A 197 -8.58 -54.87 -34.30
N SER A 198 -9.69 -54.51 -35.00
CA SER A 198 -9.99 -53.94 -36.34
C SER A 198 -11.42 -53.36 -36.48
N GLU A 199 -11.68 -52.60 -37.55
CA GLU A 199 -12.99 -52.08 -38.06
C GLU A 199 -13.84 -53.17 -38.81
N PRO A 200 -15.10 -52.95 -39.34
CA PRO A 200 -15.78 -51.68 -39.70
C PRO A 200 -17.34 -51.55 -39.50
N HIS A 201 -17.85 -50.40 -39.98
CA HIS A 201 -19.23 -49.88 -40.22
C HIS A 201 -20.24 -50.83 -40.97
N PRO A 202 -21.58 -50.56 -41.10
CA PRO A 202 -22.21 -49.22 -41.28
C PRO A 202 -23.71 -48.96 -40.86
N SER A 203 -24.16 -47.73 -41.20
CA SER A 203 -25.51 -47.28 -41.63
C SER A 203 -26.56 -46.71 -40.62
N ALA A 204 -27.31 -45.71 -41.12
CA ALA A 204 -28.44 -44.96 -40.52
C ALA A 204 -29.72 -45.21 -41.39
N PRO A 205 -30.89 -44.48 -41.35
CA PRO A 205 -31.28 -43.16 -40.79
C PRO A 205 -32.51 -43.28 -39.82
N ALA A 206 -33.36 -42.30 -39.46
CA ALA A 206 -33.71 -40.96 -39.98
C ALA A 206 -34.33 -40.01 -38.91
N ALA A 207 -34.59 -38.75 -39.29
CA ALA A 207 -35.30 -37.70 -38.51
C ALA A 207 -36.78 -37.54 -38.97
N PRO A 208 -37.64 -36.64 -38.40
CA PRO A 208 -37.50 -35.18 -38.60
C PRO A 208 -38.08 -34.19 -37.53
N ALA A 209 -37.34 -33.08 -37.28
CA ALA A 209 -37.83 -31.70 -37.00
C ALA A 209 -38.76 -31.46 -35.76
N GLN A 210 -39.11 -30.24 -35.31
CA GLN A 210 -38.93 -28.85 -35.81
C GLN A 210 -38.52 -27.88 -34.66
N ASN A 211 -37.91 -26.73 -34.99
CA ASN A 211 -37.77 -25.56 -34.09
C ASN A 211 -39.00 -24.64 -34.22
N PRO A 212 -39.23 -23.71 -33.26
CA PRO A 212 -38.97 -22.30 -33.60
C PRO A 212 -38.25 -21.49 -32.50
N ALA A 213 -37.75 -20.31 -32.90
CA ALA A 213 -36.85 -19.47 -32.13
C ALA A 213 -37.52 -18.41 -31.24
N SER A 214 -36.73 -17.82 -30.34
CA SER A 214 -36.83 -16.41 -29.96
C SER A 214 -35.43 -15.84 -29.66
N SER A 215 -35.31 -14.52 -29.55
CA SER A 215 -34.04 -13.78 -29.40
C SER A 215 -34.18 -12.72 -28.28
N PRO A 216 -33.13 -11.95 -27.90
CA PRO A 216 -32.91 -11.57 -26.50
C PRO A 216 -33.84 -10.48 -25.98
N ALA A 217 -34.11 -10.52 -24.68
CA ALA A 217 -34.80 -9.47 -23.94
C ALA A 217 -34.07 -9.11 -22.64
N SER A 218 -33.84 -7.81 -22.47
CA SER A 218 -33.96 -6.98 -21.26
C SER A 218 -33.62 -7.56 -19.87
N ALA A 219 -32.91 -6.75 -19.07
CA ALA A 219 -32.90 -6.89 -17.63
C ALA A 219 -34.34 -6.83 -17.07
N VAL A 220 -34.70 -7.79 -16.21
CA VAL A 220 -36.03 -7.92 -15.60
C VAL A 220 -35.97 -7.39 -14.15
N PRO A 221 -36.98 -6.64 -13.66
CA PRO A 221 -37.05 -6.22 -12.27
C PRO A 221 -37.17 -7.39 -11.29
N PHE A 222 -36.90 -7.11 -10.01
CA PHE A 222 -37.10 -8.06 -8.91
C PHE A 222 -38.54 -8.62 -8.90
N GLN A 223 -38.67 -9.93 -9.06
CA GLN A 223 -39.90 -10.68 -8.83
C GLN A 223 -39.66 -11.71 -7.72
N PRO A 224 -40.48 -11.77 -6.65
CA PRO A 224 -40.61 -12.99 -5.86
C PRO A 224 -41.29 -14.10 -6.69
N ASP A 225 -41.35 -15.31 -6.12
CA ASP A 225 -42.04 -16.50 -6.66
C ASP A 225 -41.33 -17.30 -7.78
N ALA A 226 -40.03 -17.54 -7.60
CA ALA A 226 -39.40 -18.75 -8.16
C ALA A 226 -39.87 -19.98 -7.35
N LYS A 227 -40.40 -21.02 -8.02
CA LYS A 227 -40.80 -22.27 -7.36
C LYS A 227 -39.59 -22.95 -6.73
N ALA A 228 -39.65 -23.22 -5.43
CA ALA A 228 -38.54 -23.77 -4.66
C ALA A 228 -38.08 -25.15 -5.18
N GLN A 229 -36.98 -25.16 -5.94
CA GLN A 229 -36.04 -26.27 -5.88
C GLN A 229 -35.39 -26.23 -4.49
N THR A 230 -35.41 -27.34 -3.77
CA THR A 230 -34.77 -27.43 -2.45
C THR A 230 -33.26 -27.40 -2.62
N SER A 231 -32.62 -26.32 -2.18
CA SER A 231 -31.15 -26.13 -2.12
C SER A 231 -30.47 -27.37 -1.52
N LYS A 232 -29.29 -27.75 -2.05
CA LYS A 232 -28.49 -28.88 -1.52
C LYS A 232 -28.13 -28.66 -0.04
N PHE A 233 -27.97 -27.39 0.35
CA PHE A 233 -27.48 -26.98 1.66
C PHE A 233 -28.59 -26.46 2.61
N ALA A 234 -29.87 -26.55 2.21
CA ALA A 234 -30.99 -26.09 3.02
C ALA A 234 -31.21 -26.95 4.28
N LEU A 235 -31.30 -26.30 5.44
CA LEU A 235 -31.54 -26.97 6.73
C LEU A 235 -33.04 -27.05 7.06
N PRO A 236 -33.62 -28.25 7.25
CA PRO A 236 -35.03 -28.38 7.61
C PRO A 236 -35.31 -27.86 9.01
N LYS A 237 -36.04 -26.74 9.10
CA LYS A 237 -36.40 -26.01 10.33
C LYS A 237 -37.02 -26.88 11.44
N ASN A 238 -37.68 -27.98 11.08
CA ASN A 238 -38.25 -28.94 12.04
C ASN A 238 -37.20 -29.83 12.74
N ARG A 239 -36.00 -29.99 12.17
CA ARG A 239 -34.86 -30.73 12.76
C ARG A 239 -33.80 -29.80 13.34
N PHE A 240 -33.67 -28.58 12.80
CA PHE A 240 -32.67 -27.58 13.20
C PHE A 240 -33.30 -26.21 13.55
N PRO A 241 -34.23 -26.15 14.54
CA PRO A 241 -35.00 -24.93 14.82
C PRO A 241 -34.17 -23.77 15.38
N ILE A 242 -33.11 -24.02 16.17
CA ILE A 242 -32.22 -22.96 16.67
C ILE A 242 -31.33 -22.46 15.54
N LEU A 243 -30.63 -23.35 14.85
CA LEU A 243 -29.69 -22.97 13.78
C LEU A 243 -30.37 -22.18 12.65
N THR A 244 -31.64 -22.50 12.32
CA THR A 244 -32.46 -21.78 11.31
C THR A 244 -33.26 -20.59 11.87
N THR A 245 -33.00 -20.16 13.10
CA THR A 245 -33.65 -19.00 13.74
C THR A 245 -32.65 -17.95 14.21
N ILE A 246 -31.46 -18.35 14.69
CA ILE A 246 -30.40 -17.41 15.11
C ILE A 246 -29.19 -17.38 14.16
N GLY A 247 -29.13 -18.28 13.16
CA GLY A 247 -27.96 -18.44 12.28
C GLY A 247 -28.24 -18.10 10.81
N THR A 248 -27.21 -17.64 10.11
CA THR A 248 -27.24 -17.36 8.67
C THR A 248 -26.56 -18.50 7.91
N ASN A 249 -27.28 -19.19 7.02
CA ASN A 249 -26.72 -20.26 6.19
C ASN A 249 -25.89 -19.66 5.02
N LEU A 250 -24.57 -19.61 5.19
CA LEU A 250 -23.66 -19.03 4.19
C LEU A 250 -23.59 -19.91 2.92
N THR A 251 -23.62 -21.24 3.05
CA THR A 251 -23.52 -22.12 1.87
C THR A 251 -24.78 -22.07 0.99
N GLU A 252 -25.96 -21.92 1.59
CA GLU A 252 -27.22 -21.70 0.85
C GLU A 252 -27.27 -20.31 0.20
N LEU A 253 -26.71 -19.27 0.84
CA LEU A 253 -26.54 -17.96 0.21
C LEU A 253 -25.51 -17.98 -0.93
N ALA A 254 -24.48 -18.82 -0.84
CA ALA A 254 -23.52 -19.04 -1.92
C ALA A 254 -24.16 -19.74 -3.13
N GLU A 255 -24.87 -20.86 -2.90
CA GLU A 255 -25.60 -21.60 -3.95
C GLU A 255 -26.67 -20.71 -4.64
N ALA A 256 -27.30 -19.81 -3.88
CA ALA A 256 -28.26 -18.83 -4.41
C ALA A 256 -27.61 -17.61 -5.12
N GLY A 257 -26.28 -17.51 -5.21
CA GLY A 257 -25.58 -16.38 -5.81
C GLY A 257 -25.76 -15.05 -5.04
N ARG A 258 -25.94 -15.11 -3.71
CA ARG A 258 -26.27 -13.97 -2.84
C ARG A 258 -25.13 -13.50 -1.93
N LEU A 259 -24.01 -14.20 -1.86
CA LEU A 259 -22.78 -13.69 -1.25
C LEU A 259 -21.98 -12.85 -2.25
N ASP A 260 -21.28 -11.82 -1.77
CA ASP A 260 -20.35 -11.05 -2.60
C ASP A 260 -19.10 -11.89 -2.95
N PRO A 261 -18.57 -11.78 -4.19
CA PRO A 261 -17.39 -12.53 -4.62
C PRO A 261 -16.12 -12.05 -3.93
N VAL A 262 -15.27 -13.01 -3.54
CA VAL A 262 -14.02 -12.78 -2.81
C VAL A 262 -12.85 -12.80 -3.79
N TYR A 263 -11.87 -11.93 -3.59
CA TYR A 263 -10.71 -11.77 -4.46
C TYR A 263 -9.43 -11.71 -3.63
N GLY A 264 -8.37 -12.36 -4.09
CA GLY A 264 -7.02 -12.23 -3.51
C GLY A 264 -6.92 -12.78 -2.07
N ARG A 265 -7.65 -13.86 -1.78
CA ARG A 265 -7.62 -14.59 -0.49
C ARG A 265 -7.67 -16.11 -0.67
N ASP A 266 -7.33 -16.58 -1.87
CA ASP A 266 -7.45 -17.98 -2.28
C ASP A 266 -6.58 -18.90 -1.42
N GLU A 267 -5.35 -18.47 -1.09
CA GLU A 267 -4.44 -19.24 -0.23
C GLU A 267 -4.99 -19.41 1.20
N GLU A 268 -5.63 -18.39 1.78
CA GLU A 268 -6.22 -18.49 3.12
C GLU A 268 -7.55 -19.27 3.11
N ILE A 269 -8.33 -19.17 2.04
CA ILE A 269 -9.55 -19.97 1.84
C ILE A 269 -9.20 -21.46 1.73
N ASP A 270 -8.21 -21.81 0.91
CA ASP A 270 -7.77 -23.20 0.75
C ASP A 270 -7.13 -23.73 2.05
N GLN A 271 -6.36 -22.91 2.78
CA GLN A 271 -5.88 -23.26 4.13
C GLN A 271 -7.03 -23.54 5.11
N VAL A 272 -8.14 -22.78 5.06
CA VAL A 272 -9.31 -23.05 5.91
C VAL A 272 -9.95 -24.40 5.54
N LEU A 273 -10.09 -24.71 4.25
CA LEU A 273 -10.62 -25.99 3.77
C LEU A 273 -9.73 -27.18 4.15
N ASP A 274 -8.41 -27.05 3.98
CA ASP A 274 -7.41 -28.03 4.40
C ASP A 274 -7.49 -28.32 5.91
N VAL A 275 -7.68 -27.29 6.74
CA VAL A 275 -7.86 -27.47 8.19
C VAL A 275 -9.17 -28.21 8.50
N LEU A 276 -10.28 -27.83 7.86
CA LEU A 276 -11.58 -28.51 8.05
C LEU A 276 -11.53 -29.99 7.61
N ALA A 277 -10.65 -30.35 6.67
CA ALA A 277 -10.42 -31.73 6.22
C ALA A 277 -9.58 -32.59 7.19
N LYS A 278 -8.92 -32.01 8.19
CA LYS A 278 -8.13 -32.77 9.17
C LYS A 278 -9.02 -33.60 10.12
N ARG A 279 -8.49 -34.73 10.59
CA ARG A 279 -9.14 -35.55 11.66
C ARG A 279 -8.97 -34.98 13.08
N GLN A 280 -7.96 -34.13 13.28
CA GLN A 280 -7.59 -33.48 14.54
C GLN A 280 -7.05 -32.07 14.21
N ALA A 281 -7.01 -31.14 15.17
CA ALA A 281 -6.68 -29.73 14.90
C ALA A 281 -7.55 -29.08 13.80
N ASN A 282 -8.82 -29.47 13.70
CA ASN A 282 -9.72 -29.22 12.57
C ASN A 282 -10.64 -27.99 12.71
N CYS A 283 -10.41 -27.13 13.71
CA CYS A 283 -11.10 -25.85 13.85
C CYS A 283 -10.16 -24.73 13.39
N PRO A 284 -10.32 -24.17 12.16
CA PRO A 284 -9.48 -23.07 11.70
C PRO A 284 -9.84 -21.76 12.40
N ILE A 285 -8.81 -21.05 12.86
CA ILE A 285 -8.96 -19.73 13.46
C ILE A 285 -8.21 -18.69 12.61
N VAL A 286 -8.98 -17.81 11.99
CA VAL A 286 -8.54 -16.73 11.10
C VAL A 286 -8.03 -15.56 11.95
N LEU A 287 -6.70 -15.38 11.95
CA LEU A 287 -5.96 -14.40 12.74
C LEU A 287 -5.48 -13.24 11.88
N GLY A 288 -5.99 -12.03 12.14
CA GLY A 288 -5.50 -10.82 11.49
C GLY A 288 -5.99 -9.54 12.16
N PRO A 289 -5.43 -8.37 11.79
CA PRO A 289 -5.92 -7.07 12.23
C PRO A 289 -7.43 -6.86 11.96
N PRO A 290 -8.10 -5.90 12.61
CA PRO A 290 -9.43 -5.46 12.19
C PRO A 290 -9.34 -4.85 10.78
N GLY A 291 -10.31 -5.18 9.91
CA GLY A 291 -10.43 -4.62 8.55
C GLY A 291 -9.79 -5.41 7.40
N VAL A 292 -9.00 -6.48 7.66
CA VAL A 292 -8.28 -7.23 6.58
C VAL A 292 -9.14 -8.17 5.72
N GLY A 293 -10.47 -8.20 5.91
CA GLY A 293 -11.37 -9.09 5.16
C GLY A 293 -11.55 -10.49 5.77
N LYS A 294 -11.42 -10.66 7.10
CA LYS A 294 -11.58 -11.97 7.78
C LYS A 294 -12.96 -12.60 7.53
N THR A 295 -14.02 -11.80 7.60
CA THR A 295 -15.40 -12.21 7.28
C THR A 295 -15.54 -12.59 5.79
N SER A 296 -14.80 -11.92 4.90
CA SER A 296 -14.75 -12.27 3.47
C SER A 296 -14.16 -13.66 3.23
N ILE A 297 -13.18 -14.10 4.02
CA ILE A 297 -12.65 -15.48 3.94
C ILE A 297 -13.75 -16.50 4.29
N LEU A 298 -14.61 -16.23 5.27
CA LEU A 298 -15.76 -17.10 5.59
C LEU A 298 -16.73 -17.23 4.41
N HIS A 299 -17.00 -16.12 3.70
CA HIS A 299 -17.81 -16.14 2.48
C HIS A 299 -17.14 -16.90 1.34
N GLY A 300 -15.82 -16.76 1.18
CA GLY A 300 -15.04 -17.45 0.15
C GLY A 300 -15.06 -18.97 0.32
N VAL A 301 -14.90 -19.44 1.55
CA VAL A 301 -15.03 -20.87 1.90
C VAL A 301 -16.45 -21.38 1.59
N ALA A 302 -17.50 -20.58 1.83
CA ALA A 302 -18.88 -20.94 1.47
C ALA A 302 -19.11 -21.01 -0.06
N LEU A 303 -18.55 -20.07 -0.83
CA LEU A 303 -18.61 -20.07 -2.30
C LEU A 303 -17.92 -21.31 -2.90
N ARG A 304 -16.75 -21.68 -2.36
CA ARG A 304 -15.96 -22.84 -2.80
C ARG A 304 -16.64 -24.16 -2.43
N ILE A 305 -17.20 -24.28 -1.23
CA ILE A 305 -18.02 -25.45 -0.80
C ILE A 305 -19.28 -25.59 -1.66
N ALA A 306 -19.97 -24.49 -1.97
CA ALA A 306 -21.14 -24.50 -2.85
C ALA A 306 -20.79 -24.86 -4.31
N GLY A 307 -19.51 -24.85 -4.69
CA GLY A 307 -19.05 -25.15 -6.04
C GLY A 307 -19.36 -24.03 -7.04
N ALA A 308 -19.45 -22.78 -6.59
CA ALA A 308 -19.85 -21.64 -7.42
C ALA A 308 -18.89 -21.31 -8.59
N GLU A 309 -17.67 -21.85 -8.55
CA GLU A 309 -16.61 -21.60 -9.54
C GLU A 309 -16.57 -22.69 -10.63
N ASP A 310 -16.51 -23.98 -10.24
CA ASP A 310 -16.35 -25.13 -11.16
C ASP A 310 -17.58 -26.05 -11.29
N GLY A 311 -18.62 -25.87 -10.46
CA GLY A 311 -19.85 -26.67 -10.49
C GLY A 311 -19.73 -28.13 -10.00
N SER A 312 -18.55 -28.57 -9.54
CA SER A 312 -18.30 -29.97 -9.14
C SER A 312 -17.75 -30.14 -7.72
N SER A 313 -18.27 -29.37 -6.75
CA SER A 313 -17.93 -29.57 -5.33
C SER A 313 -18.55 -30.86 -4.78
N THR A 314 -17.69 -31.76 -4.31
CA THR A 314 -18.10 -32.96 -3.54
C THR A 314 -18.27 -32.70 -2.05
N ASP A 315 -18.06 -31.47 -1.58
CA ASP A 315 -18.30 -31.11 -0.18
C ASP A 315 -19.82 -30.95 0.07
N GLU A 316 -20.26 -31.39 1.25
CA GLU A 316 -21.65 -31.33 1.71
C GLU A 316 -21.78 -30.60 3.05
N ARG A 317 -20.70 -29.92 3.49
CA ARG A 317 -20.72 -29.07 4.67
C ARG A 317 -21.63 -27.86 4.49
N ILE A 318 -22.29 -27.48 5.58
CA ILE A 318 -23.18 -26.33 5.66
C ILE A 318 -22.58 -25.36 6.67
N LEU A 319 -22.18 -24.18 6.21
CA LEU A 319 -21.60 -23.13 7.04
C LEU A 319 -22.70 -22.24 7.59
N ILE A 320 -22.76 -22.13 8.93
CA ILE A 320 -23.77 -21.33 9.62
C ILE A 320 -23.07 -20.25 10.44
N GLU A 321 -23.18 -19.01 10.01
CA GLU A 321 -22.74 -17.87 10.80
C GLU A 321 -23.68 -17.62 11.98
N ILE A 322 -23.12 -17.53 13.18
CA ILE A 322 -23.86 -17.29 14.42
C ILE A 322 -23.48 -15.90 14.96
N PRO A 323 -24.28 -14.84 14.69
CA PRO A 323 -24.06 -13.53 15.27
C PRO A 323 -24.20 -13.58 16.79
N LEU A 324 -23.13 -13.19 17.50
CA LEU A 324 -23.06 -13.26 18.96
C LEU A 324 -24.15 -12.41 19.66
N SER A 325 -24.61 -11.34 19.01
CA SER A 325 -25.74 -10.53 19.48
C SER A 325 -26.99 -11.38 19.70
N GLU A 326 -27.31 -12.32 18.80
CA GLU A 326 -28.51 -13.17 18.91
C GLU A 326 -28.36 -14.26 19.98
N LEU A 327 -27.15 -14.77 20.21
CA LEU A 327 -26.89 -15.68 21.33
C LEU A 327 -27.20 -15.01 22.67
N ILE A 328 -26.84 -13.73 22.84
CA ILE A 328 -26.99 -12.94 24.07
C ILE A 328 -28.36 -12.22 24.13
N ALA A 329 -29.04 -12.00 23.00
CA ALA A 329 -30.30 -11.26 22.92
C ALA A 329 -31.40 -11.87 23.80
N GLY A 330 -31.81 -11.13 24.83
CA GLY A 330 -32.82 -11.57 25.81
C GLY A 330 -32.31 -12.52 26.90
N THR A 331 -31.01 -12.87 26.95
CA THR A 331 -30.46 -13.77 27.99
C THR A 331 -30.05 -13.02 29.27
N GLY A 332 -30.91 -12.11 29.76
CA GLY A 332 -30.67 -11.36 31.01
C GLY A 332 -30.55 -12.23 32.28
N VAL A 333 -30.84 -13.53 32.16
CA VAL A 333 -30.56 -14.56 33.17
C VAL A 333 -29.54 -15.55 32.56
N ARG A 334 -28.40 -15.75 33.24
CA ARG A 334 -27.25 -16.57 32.78
C ARG A 334 -27.64 -17.94 32.21
N GLY A 335 -28.63 -18.61 32.82
CA GLY A 335 -29.11 -19.92 32.38
C GLY A 335 -29.74 -19.96 30.98
N ALA A 336 -30.25 -18.83 30.46
CA ALA A 336 -30.83 -18.78 29.12
C ALA A 336 -29.76 -18.92 28.01
N LEU A 337 -28.57 -18.33 28.20
CA LEU A 337 -27.43 -18.49 27.30
C LEU A 337 -26.93 -19.94 27.31
N ALA A 338 -26.74 -20.52 28.50
CA ALA A 338 -26.34 -21.92 28.65
C ALA A 338 -27.34 -22.89 28.00
N SER A 339 -28.64 -22.65 28.15
CA SER A 339 -29.70 -23.44 27.52
C SER A 339 -29.64 -23.37 25.99
N ARG A 340 -29.49 -22.17 25.40
CA ARG A 340 -29.32 -21.99 23.95
C ARG A 340 -28.09 -22.73 23.42
N LEU A 341 -26.95 -22.60 24.09
CA LEU A 341 -25.71 -23.28 23.69
C LEU A 341 -25.85 -24.81 23.80
N SER A 342 -26.54 -25.34 24.81
CA SER A 342 -26.82 -26.77 24.94
C SER A 342 -27.75 -27.31 23.83
N LEU A 343 -28.73 -26.53 23.39
CA LEU A 343 -29.57 -26.87 22.23
C LEU A 343 -28.77 -26.81 20.92
N LEU A 344 -27.93 -25.79 20.74
CA LEU A 344 -27.07 -25.62 19.58
C LEU A 344 -26.09 -26.79 19.43
N LYS A 345 -25.42 -27.21 20.53
CA LYS A 345 -24.58 -28.42 20.58
C LYS A 345 -25.33 -29.64 20.04
N LYS A 346 -26.56 -29.90 20.53
CA LYS A 346 -27.39 -31.04 20.10
C LYS A 346 -27.81 -30.97 18.62
N GLU A 347 -28.11 -29.79 18.10
CA GLU A 347 -28.44 -29.61 16.68
C GLU A 347 -27.22 -29.87 15.78
N VAL A 348 -26.01 -29.50 16.21
CA VAL A 348 -24.75 -29.78 15.48
C VAL A 348 -24.35 -31.26 15.56
N GLU A 349 -24.49 -31.90 16.72
CA GLU A 349 -24.35 -33.37 16.88
C GLU A 349 -25.33 -34.09 15.94
N ALA A 350 -26.59 -33.67 15.92
CA ALA A 350 -27.64 -34.21 15.05
C ALA A 350 -27.49 -33.83 13.56
N ALA A 351 -26.46 -33.08 13.16
CA ALA A 351 -26.10 -32.86 11.77
C ALA A 351 -25.06 -33.87 11.24
N GLU A 352 -24.54 -34.75 12.11
CA GLU A 352 -23.58 -35.81 11.77
C GLU A 352 -22.29 -35.27 11.13
N GLY A 353 -21.82 -34.11 11.62
CA GLY A 353 -20.58 -33.46 11.16
C GLY A 353 -20.71 -32.62 9.88
N ARG A 354 -21.91 -32.51 9.29
CA ARG A 354 -22.14 -31.64 8.12
C ARG A 354 -22.25 -30.16 8.46
N VAL A 355 -22.77 -29.80 9.63
CA VAL A 355 -22.82 -28.39 10.05
C VAL A 355 -21.46 -27.96 10.62
N VAL A 356 -20.96 -26.82 10.15
CA VAL A 356 -19.79 -26.12 10.68
C VAL A 356 -20.22 -24.71 11.08
N LEU A 357 -19.90 -24.30 12.30
CA LEU A 357 -20.29 -22.98 12.82
C LEU A 357 -19.25 -21.92 12.44
N CYS A 358 -19.70 -20.74 12.01
CA CYS A 358 -18.85 -19.58 11.78
C CYS A 358 -19.09 -18.55 12.88
N PHE A 359 -18.01 -18.13 13.55
CA PHE A 359 -18.02 -17.08 14.57
C PHE A 359 -17.04 -15.97 14.16
N ASP A 360 -17.55 -14.81 13.74
CA ASP A 360 -16.72 -13.60 13.80
C ASP A 360 -16.51 -13.19 15.26
N GLU A 361 -15.36 -12.59 15.54
CA GLU A 361 -14.91 -12.20 16.88
C GLU A 361 -15.03 -13.31 17.97
N ILE A 362 -14.63 -14.55 17.63
CA ILE A 362 -14.82 -15.76 18.47
C ILE A 362 -14.29 -15.63 19.91
N HIS A 363 -13.30 -14.75 20.16
CA HIS A 363 -12.79 -14.45 21.49
C HIS A 363 -13.86 -13.93 22.48
N ARG A 364 -14.93 -13.31 21.97
CA ARG A 364 -16.00 -12.75 22.81
C ARG A 364 -16.79 -13.83 23.55
N LEU A 365 -16.86 -15.06 23.01
CA LEU A 365 -17.42 -16.23 23.71
C LEU A 365 -16.65 -16.62 24.99
N PHE A 366 -15.42 -16.12 25.15
CA PHE A 366 -14.54 -16.38 26.31
C PHE A 366 -14.19 -15.09 27.08
N SER A 367 -14.91 -14.01 26.83
CA SER A 367 -14.77 -12.73 27.53
C SER A 367 -15.64 -12.72 28.80
N ALA A 368 -15.23 -11.95 29.82
CA ALA A 368 -15.82 -11.99 31.17
C ALA A 368 -17.30 -11.57 31.28
N GLU A 369 -17.92 -11.13 30.18
CA GLU A 369 -19.38 -10.94 30.06
C GLU A 369 -20.13 -12.27 29.98
N VAL A 370 -19.49 -13.31 29.43
CA VAL A 370 -19.93 -14.71 29.50
C VAL A 370 -19.47 -15.27 30.85
N ALA A 371 -20.38 -15.92 31.59
CA ALA A 371 -20.04 -16.52 32.88
C ALA A 371 -18.98 -17.62 32.72
N ASP A 372 -17.98 -17.66 33.62
CA ASP A 372 -16.80 -18.54 33.51
C ASP A 372 -17.16 -20.03 33.34
N GLU A 373 -18.24 -20.48 33.97
CA GLU A 373 -18.79 -21.85 33.85
C GLU A 373 -19.21 -22.18 32.41
N ILE A 374 -19.85 -21.23 31.71
CA ILE A 374 -20.29 -21.37 30.32
C ILE A 374 -19.09 -21.30 29.38
N ALA A 375 -18.14 -20.41 29.66
CA ALA A 375 -16.88 -20.34 28.91
C ALA A 375 -16.09 -21.66 29.03
N ALA A 376 -16.02 -22.26 30.22
CA ALA A 376 -15.36 -23.55 30.44
C ALA A 376 -16.05 -24.71 29.69
N ASP A 377 -17.38 -24.78 29.70
CA ASP A 377 -18.15 -25.78 28.94
C ASP A 377 -18.02 -25.60 27.41
N LEU A 378 -17.89 -24.36 26.93
CA LEU A 378 -17.56 -24.08 25.52
C LEU A 378 -16.15 -24.57 25.17
N LYS A 379 -15.14 -24.23 25.98
CA LYS A 379 -13.75 -24.68 25.76
C LYS A 379 -13.64 -26.20 25.73
N LEU A 380 -14.34 -26.88 26.65
CA LEU A 380 -14.32 -28.34 26.75
C LEU A 380 -14.93 -29.01 25.50
N SER A 381 -16.07 -28.53 25.01
CA SER A 381 -16.67 -29.05 23.76
C SER A 381 -15.82 -28.77 22.52
N LEU A 382 -15.18 -27.60 22.44
CA LEU A 382 -14.25 -27.27 21.36
C LEU A 382 -13.01 -28.18 21.38
N ALA A 383 -12.39 -28.37 22.56
CA ALA A 383 -11.25 -29.26 22.74
C ALA A 383 -11.58 -30.73 22.41
N ARG A 384 -12.80 -31.18 22.71
CA ARG A 384 -13.29 -32.51 22.31
C ARG A 384 -13.61 -32.60 20.82
N GLY A 385 -14.02 -31.51 20.18
CA GLY A 385 -14.48 -31.48 18.79
C GLY A 385 -15.99 -31.72 18.64
N GLU A 386 -16.76 -31.53 19.71
CA GLU A 386 -18.24 -31.59 19.71
C GLU A 386 -18.85 -30.40 18.94
N LEU A 387 -18.09 -29.31 18.79
CA LEU A 387 -18.44 -28.11 18.05
C LEU A 387 -17.39 -27.83 16.94
N PRO A 388 -17.53 -28.37 15.71
CA PRO A 388 -16.72 -27.96 14.58
C PRO A 388 -17.03 -26.49 14.21
N CYS A 389 -15.99 -25.64 14.19
CA CYS A 389 -16.17 -24.22 13.89
C CYS A 389 -14.99 -23.59 13.13
N ILE A 390 -15.30 -22.57 12.33
CA ILE A 390 -14.37 -21.53 11.88
C ILE A 390 -14.54 -20.32 12.81
N GLY A 391 -13.44 -19.77 13.33
CA GLY A 391 -13.47 -18.54 14.14
C GLY A 391 -12.61 -17.44 13.53
N ALA A 392 -13.02 -16.18 13.63
CA ALA A 392 -12.17 -15.03 13.32
C ALA A 392 -11.86 -14.23 14.59
N THR A 393 -10.62 -13.72 14.74
CA THR A 393 -10.20 -12.92 15.91
C THR A 393 -8.92 -12.12 15.60
N SER A 394 -8.44 -11.26 16.50
CA SER A 394 -7.08 -10.71 16.41
C SER A 394 -6.01 -11.67 16.99
N PRO A 395 -4.72 -11.53 16.59
CA PRO A 395 -3.61 -12.27 17.18
C PRO A 395 -3.33 -11.97 18.66
N GLU A 396 -3.89 -10.90 19.23
CA GLU A 396 -3.76 -10.57 20.66
C GLU A 396 -4.83 -11.27 21.50
N GLU A 397 -6.08 -11.27 21.03
CA GLU A 397 -7.19 -11.96 21.66
C GLU A 397 -7.00 -13.49 21.62
N TYR A 398 -6.44 -14.01 20.52
CA TYR A 398 -6.13 -15.43 20.40
C TYR A 398 -5.15 -15.91 21.48
N ARG A 399 -4.07 -15.16 21.73
CA ARG A 399 -3.12 -15.43 22.82
C ARG A 399 -3.83 -15.41 24.18
N LYS A 400 -4.56 -14.34 24.50
CA LYS A 400 -5.37 -14.22 25.74
C LYS A 400 -6.35 -15.40 25.95
N MET A 401 -6.86 -15.99 24.87
CA MET A 401 -7.78 -17.13 24.87
C MET A 401 -7.08 -18.49 25.07
N VAL A 402 -5.94 -18.71 24.39
CA VAL A 402 -5.25 -20.02 24.27
C VAL A 402 -4.12 -20.20 25.28
N ASP A 403 -3.37 -19.15 25.64
CA ASP A 403 -2.25 -19.22 26.61
C ASP A 403 -2.70 -19.69 28.01
N ARG A 404 -4.01 -19.69 28.25
CA ARG A 404 -4.69 -20.15 29.48
C ARG A 404 -5.20 -21.59 29.42
N ASP A 405 -5.18 -22.26 28.26
CA ASP A 405 -5.80 -23.58 28.08
C ASP A 405 -5.16 -24.43 26.94
N ALA A 406 -4.24 -25.31 27.35
CA ALA A 406 -3.56 -26.26 26.46
C ALA A 406 -4.45 -27.38 25.89
N ALA A 407 -5.75 -27.43 26.22
CA ALA A 407 -6.71 -28.31 25.56
C ALA A 407 -7.25 -27.68 24.26
N LEU A 408 -7.40 -26.35 24.21
CA LEU A 408 -7.81 -25.62 22.99
C LEU A 408 -6.75 -25.71 21.89
N GLU A 409 -5.47 -25.53 22.24
CA GLU A 409 -4.33 -25.52 21.31
C GLU A 409 -4.27 -26.79 20.43
N ARG A 410 -4.79 -27.92 20.93
CA ARG A 410 -4.84 -29.21 20.21
C ARG A 410 -5.93 -29.30 19.14
N ARG A 411 -6.87 -28.34 19.11
CA ARG A 411 -8.01 -28.30 18.17
C ARG A 411 -8.00 -27.08 17.26
N LEU A 412 -7.47 -25.96 17.71
CA LEU A 412 -7.42 -24.71 16.95
C LEU A 412 -6.17 -24.69 16.04
N THR A 413 -6.34 -24.69 14.71
CA THR A 413 -5.23 -24.34 13.79
C THR A 413 -5.29 -22.83 13.51
N PRO A 414 -4.29 -22.03 13.89
CA PRO A 414 -4.24 -20.61 13.51
C PRO A 414 -3.84 -20.45 12.04
N ILE A 415 -4.63 -19.69 11.29
CA ILE A 415 -4.37 -19.25 9.91
C ILE A 415 -4.15 -17.74 9.95
N ARG A 416 -3.03 -17.24 9.41
CA ARG A 416 -2.68 -15.82 9.47
C ARG A 416 -3.16 -15.10 8.22
N VAL A 417 -3.70 -13.90 8.42
CA VAL A 417 -4.21 -13.01 7.37
C VAL A 417 -3.57 -11.66 7.56
N ASP A 418 -2.61 -11.33 6.70
CA ASP A 418 -1.93 -10.05 6.70
C ASP A 418 -2.74 -8.97 5.95
N GLU A 419 -2.40 -7.70 6.19
CA GLU A 419 -2.97 -6.57 5.46
C GLU A 419 -2.55 -6.66 3.98
N PRO A 420 -3.50 -6.65 3.02
CA PRO A 420 -3.17 -6.81 1.61
C PRO A 420 -2.40 -5.60 1.10
N THR A 421 -1.49 -5.85 0.16
CA THR A 421 -0.71 -4.82 -0.52
C THR A 421 -1.60 -3.87 -1.33
N ARG A 422 -1.03 -2.76 -1.79
CA ARG A 422 -1.73 -1.83 -2.71
C ARG A 422 -2.23 -2.52 -3.99
N GLU A 423 -1.51 -3.54 -4.47
CA GLU A 423 -1.78 -4.23 -5.73
C GLU A 423 -2.91 -5.27 -5.56
N GLU A 424 -3.01 -5.92 -4.39
CA GLU A 424 -4.10 -6.84 -4.03
C GLU A 424 -5.37 -6.08 -3.60
N ALA A 425 -5.22 -4.96 -2.86
CA ALA A 425 -6.35 -4.18 -2.38
C ALA A 425 -7.13 -3.48 -3.51
N TYR A 426 -6.52 -3.22 -4.67
CA TYR A 426 -7.20 -2.60 -5.81
C TYR A 426 -8.33 -3.48 -6.39
N PRO A 427 -8.09 -4.73 -6.83
CA PRO A 427 -9.18 -5.62 -7.26
C PRO A 427 -10.18 -5.95 -6.14
N MET A 428 -9.76 -6.02 -4.87
CA MET A 428 -10.67 -6.18 -3.73
C MET A 428 -11.65 -5.01 -3.58
N LEU A 429 -11.27 -3.78 -3.91
CA LEU A 429 -12.19 -2.65 -3.93
C LEU A 429 -13.05 -2.64 -5.20
N LEU A 430 -12.48 -2.97 -6.36
CA LEU A 430 -13.23 -3.06 -7.63
C LEU A 430 -14.39 -4.07 -7.54
N SER A 431 -14.24 -5.19 -6.81
CA SER A 431 -15.35 -6.13 -6.61
C SER A 431 -16.45 -5.60 -5.68
N ALA A 432 -16.11 -4.68 -4.76
CA ALA A 432 -17.06 -4.03 -3.86
C ALA A 432 -17.79 -2.84 -4.51
N LEU A 433 -17.19 -2.17 -5.51
CA LEU A 433 -17.78 -0.99 -6.16
C LEU A 433 -19.23 -1.21 -6.64
N PRO A 434 -19.60 -2.28 -7.37
CA PRO A 434 -20.97 -2.45 -7.85
C PRO A 434 -22.01 -2.49 -6.73
N ARG A 435 -21.63 -2.84 -5.49
CA ARG A 435 -22.51 -2.79 -4.32
C ARG A 435 -22.64 -1.36 -3.78
N LEU A 436 -21.55 -0.60 -3.71
CA LEU A 436 -21.57 0.83 -3.36
C LEU A 436 -22.34 1.66 -4.39
N GLU A 437 -22.12 1.44 -5.70
CA GLU A 437 -22.81 2.11 -6.79
C GLU A 437 -24.33 1.92 -6.72
N ARG A 438 -24.78 0.69 -6.48
CA ARG A 438 -26.22 0.37 -6.27
C ARG A 438 -26.80 1.03 -5.01
N HIS A 439 -26.01 1.19 -3.96
CA HIS A 439 -26.46 1.77 -2.70
C HIS A 439 -26.55 3.30 -2.76
N HIS A 440 -25.47 3.96 -3.19
CA HIS A 440 -25.37 5.42 -3.26
C HIS A 440 -25.98 6.02 -4.54
N LYS A 441 -26.17 5.21 -5.60
CA LYS A 441 -26.62 5.63 -6.94
C LYS A 441 -25.64 6.57 -7.64
N THR A 442 -24.35 6.37 -7.37
CA THR A 442 -23.22 7.16 -7.89
C THR A 442 -22.16 6.22 -8.44
N ALA A 443 -21.64 6.47 -9.64
CA ALA A 443 -20.49 5.75 -10.18
C ALA A 443 -19.20 6.14 -9.41
N TYR A 444 -18.15 5.34 -9.54
CA TYR A 444 -16.82 5.62 -8.99
C TYR A 444 -15.76 5.67 -10.10
N ASP A 445 -14.87 6.66 -10.03
CA ASP A 445 -13.72 6.75 -10.93
C ASP A 445 -12.57 5.81 -10.50
N GLU A 446 -11.87 5.21 -11.46
CA GLU A 446 -10.71 4.35 -11.22
C GLU A 446 -9.58 5.13 -10.53
N GLU A 447 -9.37 6.40 -10.89
CA GLU A 447 -8.39 7.25 -10.21
C GLU A 447 -8.79 7.53 -8.75
N ALA A 448 -10.07 7.80 -8.49
CA ALA A 448 -10.59 8.01 -7.14
C ALA A 448 -10.36 6.78 -6.24
N VAL A 449 -10.52 5.57 -6.77
CA VAL A 449 -10.23 4.30 -6.06
C VAL A 449 -8.73 4.12 -5.82
N ALA A 450 -7.90 4.36 -6.84
CA ALA A 450 -6.44 4.25 -6.72
C ALA A 450 -5.84 5.27 -5.73
N LEU A 451 -6.46 6.45 -5.61
CA LEU A 451 -6.13 7.49 -4.63
C LEU A 451 -6.67 7.17 -3.24
N ALA A 452 -7.89 6.64 -3.10
CA ALA A 452 -8.44 6.21 -1.81
C ALA A 452 -7.50 5.19 -1.13
N ILE A 453 -6.97 4.21 -1.87
CA ILE A 453 -5.94 3.30 -1.35
C ILE A 453 -4.68 4.07 -0.96
N ALA A 454 -4.06 4.82 -1.89
CA ALA A 454 -2.78 5.48 -1.67
C ALA A 454 -2.80 6.45 -0.47
N TRP A 455 -3.83 7.27 -0.38
CA TRP A 455 -4.02 8.24 0.70
C TRP A 455 -4.41 7.57 2.01
N SER A 456 -5.15 6.46 2.01
CA SER A 456 -5.41 5.71 3.24
C SER A 456 -4.13 5.15 3.86
N ILE A 457 -3.18 4.64 3.05
CA ILE A 457 -1.88 4.15 3.53
C ILE A 457 -1.00 5.33 4.02
N ARG A 458 -1.02 6.47 3.31
CA ARG A 458 -0.16 7.64 3.59
C ARG A 458 -0.61 8.46 4.80
N TYR A 459 -1.92 8.59 5.05
CA TYR A 459 -2.47 9.51 6.06
C TYR A 459 -3.35 8.86 7.15
N LEU A 460 -3.92 7.67 6.93
CA LEU A 460 -4.87 7.05 7.87
C LEU A 460 -4.26 5.80 8.57
N SER A 461 -3.46 6.05 9.59
CA SER A 461 -2.93 5.00 10.49
C SER A 461 -4.02 4.41 11.39
N GLY A 462 -3.81 3.18 11.87
CA GLY A 462 -4.69 2.53 12.87
C GLY A 462 -5.85 1.71 12.30
N ARG A 463 -5.95 1.57 10.97
CA ARG A 463 -6.84 0.62 10.28
C ARG A 463 -6.08 -0.09 9.16
N ALA A 464 -6.55 -1.27 8.76
CA ALA A 464 -5.98 -2.04 7.66
C ALA A 464 -6.75 -1.84 6.33
N LEU A 465 -6.08 -2.10 5.21
CA LEU A 465 -6.73 -2.40 3.93
C LEU A 465 -7.47 -3.75 4.01
N PRO A 466 -8.53 -3.96 3.19
CA PRO A 466 -9.17 -2.98 2.33
C PRO A 466 -10.09 -1.99 3.08
N ASP A 467 -10.49 -2.28 4.34
CA ASP A 467 -11.49 -1.49 5.10
C ASP A 467 -11.28 0.02 5.06
N LYS A 468 -10.06 0.52 5.36
CA LYS A 468 -9.84 1.97 5.43
C LYS A 468 -10.08 2.67 4.09
N ALA A 469 -9.81 2.01 2.97
CA ALA A 469 -10.06 2.56 1.63
C ALA A 469 -11.53 2.40 1.23
N LEU A 470 -12.17 1.27 1.57
CA LEU A 470 -13.60 1.06 1.38
C LEU A 470 -14.43 2.09 2.17
N SER A 471 -14.05 2.39 3.42
CA SER A 471 -14.69 3.37 4.29
C SER A 471 -14.54 4.82 3.79
N ILE A 472 -13.44 5.14 3.07
CA ILE A 472 -13.33 6.41 2.34
C ILE A 472 -14.33 6.46 1.18
N LEU A 473 -14.36 5.41 0.34
CA LEU A 473 -15.21 5.36 -0.86
C LEU A 473 -16.71 5.35 -0.51
N ASP A 474 -17.10 4.63 0.54
CA ASP A 474 -18.47 4.62 1.06
C ASP A 474 -18.91 6.02 1.53
N LEU A 475 -18.09 6.68 2.36
CA LEU A 475 -18.37 8.05 2.82
C LEU A 475 -18.31 9.10 1.70
N ALA A 476 -17.48 8.88 0.66
CA ALA A 476 -17.44 9.72 -0.53
C ALA A 476 -18.72 9.56 -1.36
N GLY A 477 -19.20 8.34 -1.58
CA GLY A 477 -20.50 8.05 -2.21
C GLY A 477 -21.67 8.66 -1.43
N ALA A 478 -21.70 8.49 -0.11
CA ALA A 478 -22.70 9.09 0.77
C ALA A 478 -22.67 10.63 0.81
N ARG A 479 -21.55 11.26 0.41
CA ARG A 479 -21.44 12.72 0.22
C ARG A 479 -21.87 13.13 -1.19
N ALA A 480 -21.41 12.44 -2.23
CA ALA A 480 -21.77 12.68 -3.63
C ALA A 480 -23.28 12.53 -3.87
N SER A 481 -23.86 11.42 -3.40
CA SER A 481 -25.29 11.11 -3.50
C SER A 481 -26.16 12.19 -2.87
N ARG A 482 -25.83 12.64 -1.64
CA ARG A 482 -26.55 13.74 -0.96
C ARG A 482 -26.39 15.12 -1.63
N ARG A 483 -25.41 15.29 -2.51
CA ARG A 483 -25.20 16.49 -3.35
C ARG A 483 -25.80 16.36 -4.75
N GLY A 484 -26.36 15.19 -5.11
CA GLY A 484 -26.83 14.91 -6.47
C GLY A 484 -25.70 14.71 -7.49
N GLN A 485 -24.45 14.50 -7.05
CA GLN A 485 -23.32 14.20 -7.93
C GLN A 485 -23.40 12.75 -8.40
N ALA A 486 -23.36 12.52 -9.72
CA ALA A 486 -23.49 11.18 -10.31
C ALA A 486 -22.19 10.34 -10.30
N LEU A 487 -21.06 10.96 -10.01
CA LEU A 487 -19.72 10.36 -10.00
C LEU A 487 -19.00 10.74 -8.71
N VAL A 488 -18.26 9.78 -8.14
CA VAL A 488 -17.25 9.99 -7.08
C VAL A 488 -15.89 10.12 -7.75
N ASP A 489 -15.34 11.32 -7.70
CA ASP A 489 -14.05 11.71 -8.28
C ASP A 489 -12.94 11.79 -7.22
N SER A 490 -11.74 12.15 -7.67
CA SER A 490 -10.56 12.35 -6.82
C SER A 490 -10.76 13.47 -5.78
N GLU A 491 -11.57 14.49 -6.07
CA GLU A 491 -11.87 15.58 -5.12
C GLU A 491 -12.81 15.11 -4.00
N ALA A 492 -13.86 14.35 -4.32
CA ALA A 492 -14.78 13.77 -3.35
C ALA A 492 -14.04 12.84 -2.35
N VAL A 493 -13.08 12.06 -2.84
CA VAL A 493 -12.17 11.24 -2.02
C VAL A 493 -11.23 12.13 -1.19
N ALA A 494 -10.67 13.19 -1.76
CA ALA A 494 -9.79 14.13 -1.05
C ALA A 494 -10.52 14.84 0.09
N GLN A 495 -11.77 15.29 -0.12
CA GLN A 495 -12.62 15.89 0.91
C GLN A 495 -12.89 14.94 2.09
N VAL A 496 -12.89 13.63 1.88
CA VAL A 496 -13.02 12.62 2.96
C VAL A 496 -11.69 12.45 3.71
N VAL A 497 -10.59 12.22 2.99
CA VAL A 497 -9.27 12.04 3.60
C VAL A 497 -8.84 13.29 4.37
N ALA A 498 -8.96 14.49 3.78
CA ALA A 498 -8.61 15.76 4.41
C ALA A 498 -9.36 15.97 5.74
N SER A 499 -10.66 15.65 5.74
CA SER A 499 -11.54 15.72 6.91
C SER A 499 -11.18 14.72 8.01
N GLN A 500 -10.71 13.52 7.66
CA GLN A 500 -10.30 12.49 8.64
C GLN A 500 -8.87 12.73 9.17
N ALA A 501 -7.94 13.14 8.31
CA ALA A 501 -6.55 13.42 8.64
C ALA A 501 -6.32 14.83 9.24
N LYS A 502 -7.37 15.67 9.31
CA LYS A 502 -7.34 17.07 9.79
C LYS A 502 -6.32 17.94 9.04
N MET A 503 -6.32 17.87 7.71
CA MET A 503 -5.43 18.65 6.85
C MET A 503 -6.21 19.43 5.79
N PRO A 504 -5.67 20.54 5.26
CA PRO A 504 -6.23 21.24 4.09
C PRO A 504 -6.35 20.31 2.87
N ILE A 505 -7.37 20.49 2.04
CA ILE A 505 -7.61 19.64 0.85
C ILE A 505 -6.62 19.93 -0.28
N GLU A 506 -6.19 21.19 -0.39
CA GLU A 506 -5.23 21.69 -1.36
C GLU A 506 -3.91 20.92 -1.26
N ARG A 507 -3.56 20.48 -0.05
CA ARG A 507 -2.37 19.65 0.23
C ARG A 507 -2.47 18.21 -0.30
N LEU A 508 -3.67 17.67 -0.49
CA LEU A 508 -3.89 16.36 -1.15
C LEU A 508 -3.90 16.48 -2.67
N LEU A 509 -4.46 17.58 -3.19
CA LEU A 509 -4.62 17.83 -4.63
C LEU A 509 -3.37 18.45 -5.27
N GLU A 510 -2.47 19.06 -4.49
CA GLU A 510 -1.16 19.51 -4.99
C GLU A 510 -0.31 18.31 -5.42
N SER A 511 0.03 18.27 -6.72
CA SER A 511 0.94 17.25 -7.25
C SER A 511 2.28 17.26 -6.50
N ASP A 512 2.78 16.07 -6.15
CA ASP A 512 4.04 15.94 -5.43
C ASP A 512 5.19 16.68 -6.17
N ALA A 513 5.18 16.72 -7.51
CA ALA A 513 6.13 17.51 -8.29
C ALA A 513 6.10 19.02 -8.00
N ALA A 514 4.92 19.65 -7.96
CA ALA A 514 4.79 21.09 -7.70
C ALA A 514 5.27 21.46 -6.28
N ARG A 515 4.95 20.61 -5.29
CA ARG A 515 5.43 20.81 -3.91
C ARG A 515 6.94 20.62 -3.79
N MET A 516 7.49 19.61 -4.47
CA MET A 516 8.92 19.34 -4.51
C MET A 516 9.72 20.43 -5.24
N LEU A 517 9.10 21.26 -6.08
CA LEU A 517 9.74 22.44 -6.67
C LEU A 517 9.73 23.68 -5.75
N ARG A 518 8.92 23.69 -4.68
CA ARG A 518 8.78 24.82 -3.74
C ARG A 518 9.36 24.59 -2.34
N LEU A 519 10.02 23.45 -2.11
CA LEU A 519 10.56 23.02 -0.81
C LEU A 519 11.31 24.11 -0.04
N GLU A 520 12.24 24.81 -0.69
CA GLU A 520 13.08 25.82 -0.06
C GLU A 520 12.25 27.01 0.47
N ALA A 521 11.18 27.40 -0.24
CA ALA A 521 10.25 28.44 0.21
C ALA A 521 9.38 27.94 1.39
N ILE A 522 8.81 26.74 1.28
CA ILE A 522 7.95 26.16 2.33
C ILE A 522 8.76 25.87 3.62
N PHE A 523 10.07 25.59 3.49
CA PHE A 523 10.96 25.53 4.64
C PHE A 523 11.24 26.93 5.23
N ALA A 524 11.51 27.94 4.41
CA ALA A 524 11.77 29.31 4.86
C ALA A 524 10.56 29.99 5.56
N GLU A 525 9.33 29.55 5.25
CA GLU A 525 8.11 29.95 5.97
C GLU A 525 8.11 29.55 7.47
N ARG A 526 8.96 28.60 7.88
CA ARG A 526 8.96 28.02 9.25
C ARG A 526 10.32 27.96 9.93
N VAL A 527 11.35 27.58 9.19
CA VAL A 527 12.73 27.46 9.70
C VAL A 527 13.47 28.72 9.28
N ILE A 528 13.63 29.66 10.22
CA ILE A 528 14.36 30.90 9.99
C ILE A 528 15.87 30.64 10.06
N GLY A 529 16.59 31.03 9.01
CA GLY A 529 18.02 30.80 8.87
C GLY A 529 18.36 29.40 8.35
N HIS A 530 19.66 29.15 8.18
CA HIS A 530 20.20 27.86 7.70
C HIS A 530 19.74 27.50 6.28
N GLU A 531 19.53 28.50 5.42
CA GLU A 531 19.04 28.39 4.05
C GLU A 531 19.91 27.45 3.20
N ALA A 532 21.23 27.43 3.44
CA ALA A 532 22.17 26.52 2.78
C ALA A 532 21.97 25.05 3.18
N GLU A 533 21.70 24.78 4.47
CA GLU A 533 21.37 23.46 4.99
C GLU A 533 19.99 23.00 4.51
N LEU A 534 18.99 23.90 4.51
CA LEU A 534 17.64 23.64 3.99
C LEU A 534 17.65 23.34 2.49
N SER A 535 18.48 24.03 1.70
CA SER A 535 18.66 23.73 0.28
C SER A 535 19.28 22.34 0.04
N ARG A 536 20.23 21.91 0.89
CA ARG A 536 20.79 20.54 0.84
C ARG A 536 19.73 19.49 1.18
N ILE A 537 18.87 19.73 2.18
CA ILE A 537 17.72 18.86 2.48
C ILE A 537 16.77 18.79 1.26
N ALA A 538 16.34 19.94 0.74
CA ALA A 538 15.43 20.03 -0.39
C ALA A 538 15.96 19.28 -1.62
N ARG A 539 17.27 19.38 -1.91
CA ARG A 539 17.94 18.65 -3.00
C ARG A 539 17.80 17.13 -2.88
N ILE A 540 17.98 16.56 -1.68
CA ILE A 540 17.87 15.10 -1.45
C ILE A 540 16.42 14.64 -1.54
N LEU A 541 15.47 15.39 -0.95
CA LEU A 541 14.04 15.06 -1.01
C LEU A 541 13.52 15.11 -2.46
N ARG A 542 13.84 16.19 -3.19
CA ARG A 542 13.51 16.36 -4.62
C ARG A 542 14.10 15.25 -5.50
N ARG A 543 15.34 14.82 -5.25
CA ARG A 543 15.99 13.69 -5.95
C ARG A 543 15.18 12.40 -5.80
N ASN A 544 14.80 12.05 -4.57
CA ASN A 544 14.04 10.82 -4.31
C ASN A 544 12.61 10.90 -4.86
N ALA A 545 11.93 12.04 -4.71
CA ALA A 545 10.59 12.25 -5.27
C ALA A 545 10.54 12.22 -6.82
N ALA A 546 11.66 12.55 -7.49
CA ALA A 546 11.82 12.38 -8.94
C ALA A 546 12.04 10.91 -9.38
N GLY A 547 11.88 9.93 -8.49
CA GLY A 547 12.11 8.51 -8.77
C GLY A 547 13.59 8.11 -8.85
N LEU A 548 14.52 9.04 -8.57
CA LEU A 548 15.98 8.79 -8.53
C LEU A 548 16.45 8.36 -7.13
N GLY A 549 15.55 7.75 -6.35
CA GLY A 549 15.83 7.15 -5.06
C GLY A 549 16.45 5.75 -5.17
N SER A 550 16.55 5.09 -4.03
CA SER A 550 17.08 3.71 -3.93
C SER A 550 16.20 2.92 -2.94
N ARG A 551 16.64 1.73 -2.50
CA ARG A 551 15.94 0.98 -1.41
C ARG A 551 16.18 1.58 -0.02
N ARG A 552 16.82 2.74 0.07
CA ARG A 552 17.12 3.45 1.32
C ARG A 552 15.93 4.36 1.70
N PRO A 553 15.86 4.85 2.95
CA PRO A 553 14.91 5.89 3.33
C PRO A 553 15.06 7.14 2.45
N ILE A 554 13.98 7.94 2.33
CA ILE A 554 13.87 9.09 1.41
C ILE A 554 14.99 10.12 1.62
N GLY A 555 15.54 10.20 2.83
CA GLY A 555 16.83 10.84 3.10
C GLY A 555 17.30 10.56 4.52
N THR A 556 18.62 10.53 4.72
CA THR A 556 19.25 10.39 6.04
C THR A 556 20.07 11.62 6.37
N PHE A 557 19.60 12.45 7.31
CA PHE A 557 20.17 13.76 7.63
C PHE A 557 20.75 13.79 9.04
N LEU A 558 21.97 14.33 9.20
CA LEU A 558 22.57 14.57 10.52
C LEU A 558 22.65 16.08 10.81
N LEU A 559 21.87 16.53 11.78
CA LEU A 559 21.77 17.91 12.25
C LEU A 559 22.72 18.13 13.43
N LEU A 560 23.86 18.77 13.19
CA LEU A 560 24.86 19.15 14.21
C LEU A 560 24.66 20.60 14.64
N GLY A 561 24.88 20.93 15.92
CA GLY A 561 24.82 22.30 16.44
C GLY A 561 24.44 22.36 17.92
N PRO A 562 24.35 23.55 18.56
CA PRO A 562 23.88 23.67 19.94
C PRO A 562 22.36 23.37 20.07
N THR A 563 21.80 23.47 21.28
CA THR A 563 20.34 23.35 21.48
C THR A 563 19.64 24.66 21.14
N GLY A 564 18.39 24.61 20.65
CA GLY A 564 17.57 25.82 20.41
C GLY A 564 17.75 26.52 19.06
N VAL A 565 18.55 25.95 18.15
CA VAL A 565 18.80 26.46 16.78
C VAL A 565 17.90 25.83 15.69
N GLY A 566 16.72 25.34 16.06
CA GLY A 566 15.74 24.84 15.07
C GLY A 566 15.98 23.42 14.50
N LYS A 567 16.93 22.62 15.01
CA LYS A 567 17.15 21.23 14.56
C LYS A 567 15.85 20.38 14.57
N THR A 568 15.17 20.36 15.71
CA THR A 568 13.88 19.65 15.89
C THR A 568 12.75 20.25 15.06
N GLU A 569 12.77 21.57 14.81
CA GLU A 569 11.76 22.22 13.97
C GLU A 569 11.97 21.91 12.49
N THR A 570 13.22 21.75 12.05
CA THR A 570 13.57 21.25 10.71
C THR A 570 12.98 19.84 10.50
N ALA A 571 13.03 18.97 11.52
CA ALA A 571 12.41 17.65 11.47
C ALA A 571 10.86 17.73 11.31
N LYS A 572 10.19 18.62 12.05
CA LYS A 572 8.74 18.87 11.86
C LYS A 572 8.42 19.46 10.50
N ALA A 573 9.23 20.39 10.00
CA ALA A 573 9.03 21.02 8.69
C ALA A 573 9.15 19.97 7.58
N ILE A 574 10.14 19.07 7.65
CA ILE A 574 10.23 17.89 6.77
C ILE A 574 8.95 17.04 6.88
N ALA A 575 8.45 16.74 8.09
CA ALA A 575 7.22 15.97 8.27
C ALA A 575 5.98 16.67 7.65
N SER A 576 5.85 17.98 7.84
CA SER A 576 4.78 18.81 7.28
C SER A 576 4.83 18.91 5.75
N VAL A 577 6.01 18.85 5.14
CA VAL A 577 6.18 18.99 3.67
C VAL A 577 6.17 17.63 2.95
N MET A 578 6.71 16.57 3.55
CA MET A 578 6.75 15.23 2.95
C MET A 578 5.45 14.43 3.19
N PHE A 579 4.88 14.56 4.38
CA PHE A 579 3.76 13.74 4.88
C PHE A 579 2.56 14.59 5.33
N HIS A 580 2.58 15.90 5.03
CA HIS A 580 1.49 16.87 5.19
C HIS A 580 1.01 17.11 6.63
N SER A 581 1.73 16.57 7.60
CA SER A 581 1.32 16.40 9.00
C SER A 581 2.57 16.45 9.88
N GLU A 582 2.69 17.41 10.80
CA GLU A 582 3.85 17.52 11.71
C GLU A 582 3.93 16.37 12.72
N SER A 583 2.77 15.79 13.06
CA SER A 583 2.66 14.55 13.84
C SER A 583 2.97 13.29 13.00
N ALA A 584 3.43 13.44 11.75
CA ALA A 584 4.07 12.37 10.98
C ALA A 584 5.53 12.22 11.39
N MET A 585 5.78 12.11 12.70
CA MET A 585 7.12 12.01 13.26
C MET A 585 7.12 11.13 14.51
N THR A 586 7.87 10.02 14.48
CA THR A 586 8.26 9.30 15.69
C THR A 586 9.59 9.86 16.17
N ARG A 587 9.59 10.46 17.37
CA ARG A 587 10.81 10.90 18.07
C ARG A 587 11.25 9.81 19.04
N ILE A 588 12.54 9.50 19.01
CA ILE A 588 13.18 8.57 19.94
C ILE A 588 14.33 9.32 20.60
N ASP A 589 14.33 9.35 21.93
CA ASP A 589 15.43 9.90 22.72
C ASP A 589 16.55 8.86 22.82
N MET A 590 17.75 9.20 22.34
CA MET A 590 18.89 8.28 22.32
C MET A 590 19.57 8.16 23.70
N ALA A 591 19.32 9.09 24.64
CA ALA A 591 19.84 9.00 26.00
C ALA A 591 19.15 7.89 26.81
N GLU A 592 17.87 7.62 26.55
CA GLU A 592 17.14 6.45 27.10
C GLU A 592 17.65 5.10 26.57
N LEU A 593 18.55 5.12 25.57
CA LEU A 593 19.13 3.97 24.88
C LEU A 593 20.66 3.88 25.07
N SER A 594 21.17 4.46 26.15
CA SER A 594 22.58 4.45 26.54
C SER A 594 23.11 3.10 27.03
N GLU A 595 22.24 2.13 27.30
CA GLU A 595 22.59 0.77 27.73
C GLU A 595 22.42 -0.27 26.61
N ALA A 596 23.33 -1.25 26.52
CA ALA A 596 23.36 -2.25 25.44
C ALA A 596 22.05 -3.03 25.24
N HIS A 597 21.35 -3.34 26.32
CA HIS A 597 20.11 -4.12 26.28
C HIS A 597 18.88 -3.28 25.84
N ALA A 598 19.03 -1.96 25.68
CA ALA A 598 17.96 -1.07 25.22
C ALA A 598 17.55 -1.30 23.75
N VAL A 599 18.35 -2.04 22.97
CA VAL A 599 17.96 -2.53 21.62
C VAL A 599 16.62 -3.27 21.65
N ALA A 600 16.33 -4.01 22.74
CA ALA A 600 15.05 -4.68 22.93
C ALA A 600 13.85 -3.73 23.02
N LYS A 601 14.03 -2.46 23.46
CA LYS A 601 12.97 -1.44 23.43
C LYS A 601 12.62 -1.05 21.99
N LEU A 602 13.63 -0.88 21.12
CA LEU A 602 13.45 -0.46 19.73
C LEU A 602 12.82 -1.54 18.85
N ILE A 603 13.31 -2.78 18.99
CA ILE A 603 13.09 -3.89 18.05
C ILE A 603 12.06 -4.91 18.56
N GLY A 604 11.92 -5.01 19.89
CA GLY A 604 11.16 -6.04 20.60
C GLY A 604 12.10 -6.92 21.43
N ALA A 605 11.62 -7.46 22.55
CA ALA A 605 12.40 -8.43 23.33
C ALA A 605 12.47 -9.79 22.60
N PRO A 606 13.56 -10.56 22.73
CA PRO A 606 13.69 -11.86 22.07
C PRO A 606 12.76 -12.92 22.69
N PRO A 607 12.46 -14.03 21.96
CA PRO A 607 11.63 -15.12 22.45
C PRO A 607 12.02 -15.63 23.84
N GLY A 608 11.04 -15.75 24.73
CA GLY A 608 11.21 -16.22 26.11
C GLY A 608 11.47 -15.12 27.16
N TYR A 609 11.60 -13.86 26.76
CA TYR A 609 11.80 -12.73 27.69
C TYR A 609 10.50 -11.95 27.94
N VAL A 610 10.37 -11.36 29.13
CA VAL A 610 9.24 -10.49 29.50
C VAL A 610 9.18 -9.31 28.52
N GLY A 611 8.01 -9.11 27.89
CA GLY A 611 7.81 -8.11 26.85
C GLY A 611 8.01 -8.61 25.41
N HIS A 612 8.37 -9.88 25.18
CA HIS A 612 8.45 -10.48 23.84
C HIS A 612 7.15 -10.33 23.03
N ASP A 613 6.00 -10.30 23.70
CA ASP A 613 4.68 -10.17 23.08
C ASP A 613 4.30 -8.74 22.68
N ALA A 614 5.01 -7.73 23.17
CA ALA A 614 5.01 -6.38 22.60
C ALA A 614 6.01 -6.30 21.45
N GLY A 615 5.61 -5.71 20.32
CA GLY A 615 6.57 -5.36 19.27
C GLY A 615 7.43 -4.16 19.71
N GLY A 616 8.58 -3.97 19.07
CA GLY A 616 9.48 -2.87 19.38
C GLY A 616 8.85 -1.49 19.13
N GLN A 617 9.24 -0.50 19.94
CA GLN A 617 8.75 0.87 19.88
C GLN A 617 8.92 1.49 18.48
N LEU A 618 10.03 1.19 17.79
CA LEU A 618 10.30 1.68 16.44
C LEU A 618 9.65 0.80 15.37
N THR A 619 9.79 -0.53 15.48
CA THR A 619 9.26 -1.47 14.48
C THR A 619 7.73 -1.38 14.37
N GLU A 620 7.03 -1.30 15.51
CA GLU A 620 5.57 -1.10 15.53
C GLU A 620 5.15 0.31 15.08
N ALA A 621 5.92 1.36 15.39
CA ALA A 621 5.61 2.73 14.95
C ALA A 621 5.73 2.87 13.43
N VAL A 622 6.76 2.28 12.81
CA VAL A 622 6.94 2.27 11.35
C VAL A 622 5.90 1.38 10.69
N GLN A 623 5.59 0.20 11.24
CA GLN A 623 4.54 -0.65 10.70
C GLN A 623 3.15 0.01 10.74
N LYS A 624 2.85 0.80 11.79
CA LYS A 624 1.57 1.54 11.92
C LYS A 624 1.50 2.81 11.06
N ARG A 625 2.65 3.39 10.67
CA ARG A 625 2.74 4.56 9.80
C ARG A 625 4.04 4.53 8.96
N PRO A 626 4.06 3.90 7.78
CA PRO A 626 5.26 3.84 6.93
C PRO A 626 5.75 5.21 6.43
N TYR A 627 4.84 6.19 6.35
CA TYR A 627 5.09 7.54 5.86
C TYR A 627 5.28 8.51 7.04
N GLN A 628 6.51 8.66 7.52
CA GLN A 628 6.86 9.54 8.64
C GLN A 628 8.35 9.93 8.70
N VAL A 629 8.66 10.97 9.47
CA VAL A 629 10.02 11.26 9.93
C VAL A 629 10.35 10.37 11.13
N ILE A 630 11.53 9.78 11.15
CA ILE A 630 12.10 9.13 12.34
C ILE A 630 13.19 10.05 12.88
N LEU A 631 12.92 10.68 14.03
CA LEU A 631 13.80 11.63 14.69
C LEU A 631 14.60 10.92 15.80
N LEU A 632 15.89 10.72 15.57
CA LEU A 632 16.83 10.15 16.54
C LEU A 632 17.55 11.32 17.25
N ASP A 633 17.14 11.63 18.47
CA ASP A 633 17.54 12.86 19.17
C ASP A 633 18.71 12.60 20.15
N GLU A 634 19.75 13.44 20.13
CA GLU A 634 21.03 13.25 20.85
C GLU A 634 21.77 11.93 20.54
N ILE A 635 21.98 11.62 19.26
CA ILE A 635 22.57 10.35 18.79
C ILE A 635 23.90 9.95 19.47
N GLU A 636 24.69 10.91 19.95
CA GLU A 636 25.93 10.67 20.70
C GLU A 636 25.75 10.02 22.08
N LYS A 637 24.50 9.81 22.54
CA LYS A 637 24.16 9.22 23.83
C LYS A 637 23.80 7.73 23.75
N ALA A 638 23.49 7.22 22.56
CA ALA A 638 23.11 5.82 22.38
C ALA A 638 24.30 4.87 22.58
N HIS A 639 24.01 3.66 23.05
CA HIS A 639 25.00 2.58 23.09
C HIS A 639 25.45 2.18 21.67
N PRO A 640 26.72 1.81 21.44
CA PRO A 640 27.19 1.38 20.11
C PRO A 640 26.34 0.27 19.45
N GLU A 641 25.90 -0.74 20.21
CA GLU A 641 24.96 -1.78 19.73
C GLU A 641 23.63 -1.22 19.20
N VAL A 642 23.11 -0.15 19.83
CA VAL A 642 21.90 0.54 19.37
C VAL A 642 22.15 1.25 18.04
N LEU A 643 23.33 1.84 17.84
CA LEU A 643 23.73 2.43 16.56
C LEU A 643 23.92 1.38 15.47
N MET A 644 24.52 0.23 15.79
CA MET A 644 24.74 -0.86 14.83
C MET A 644 23.42 -1.46 14.32
N ALA A 645 22.38 -1.52 15.15
CA ALA A 645 21.04 -1.94 14.74
C ALA A 645 20.40 -1.06 13.65
N PHE A 646 20.84 0.19 13.47
CA PHE A 646 20.35 1.07 12.40
C PHE A 646 21.07 0.88 11.05
N LEU A 647 22.16 0.11 10.96
CA LEU A 647 22.92 -0.04 9.70
C LEU A 647 22.06 -0.59 8.55
N ALA A 648 21.26 -1.64 8.80
CA ALA A 648 20.34 -2.21 7.80
C ALA A 648 19.22 -1.23 7.40
N VAL A 649 18.80 -0.36 8.32
CA VAL A 649 17.83 0.71 8.03
C VAL A 649 18.45 1.74 7.08
N PHE A 650 19.72 2.10 7.31
CA PHE A 650 20.41 3.12 6.53
C PHE A 650 20.86 2.60 5.16
N ASP A 651 21.09 1.29 4.99
CA ASP A 651 21.53 0.68 3.72
C ASP A 651 20.41 0.06 2.87
N GLU A 652 19.46 -0.63 3.49
CA GLU A 652 18.43 -1.41 2.79
C GLU A 652 17.01 -0.92 3.08
N GLY A 653 16.87 0.16 3.89
CA GLY A 653 15.58 0.67 4.32
C GLY A 653 14.82 -0.33 5.17
N ARG A 654 15.48 -1.24 5.89
CA ARG A 654 14.84 -2.38 6.57
C ARG A 654 15.35 -2.61 7.98
N MET A 655 14.43 -2.94 8.88
CA MET A 655 14.73 -3.45 10.23
C MET A 655 13.93 -4.73 10.46
N THR A 656 14.58 -5.79 10.92
CA THR A 656 13.89 -7.03 11.31
C THR A 656 13.56 -6.98 12.79
N ASP A 657 12.31 -7.23 13.16
CA ASP A 657 11.88 -7.31 14.56
C ASP A 657 12.36 -8.61 15.25
N SER A 658 12.20 -8.71 16.57
CA SER A 658 12.66 -9.88 17.35
C SER A 658 11.94 -11.20 17.01
N ARG A 659 10.96 -11.18 16.11
CA ARG A 659 10.15 -12.31 15.64
C ARG A 659 10.40 -12.64 14.16
N GLY A 660 11.31 -11.92 13.50
CA GLY A 660 11.62 -12.09 12.08
C GLY A 660 10.74 -11.28 11.11
N ARG A 661 9.84 -10.41 11.59
CA ARG A 661 9.05 -9.53 10.71
C ARG A 661 9.94 -8.40 10.19
N VAL A 662 9.97 -8.19 8.88
CA VAL A 662 10.74 -7.09 8.26
C VAL A 662 9.88 -5.83 8.18
N CYS A 663 10.27 -4.78 8.90
CA CYS A 663 9.68 -3.45 8.81
C CYS A 663 10.40 -2.64 7.71
N ASP A 664 9.62 -1.93 6.88
CA ASP A 664 10.13 -1.17 5.74
C ASP A 664 10.13 0.35 6.02
N PHE A 665 11.29 0.97 5.80
CA PHE A 665 11.63 2.37 6.05
C PHE A 665 11.87 3.15 4.73
N THR A 666 11.68 2.54 3.55
CA THR A 666 11.85 3.24 2.25
C THR A 666 11.01 4.51 2.13
N ASN A 667 9.86 4.55 2.83
CA ASN A 667 8.93 5.67 2.86
C ASN A 667 9.15 6.66 4.02
N THR A 668 10.19 6.47 4.84
CA THR A 668 10.52 7.38 5.95
C THR A 668 11.61 8.39 5.58
N VAL A 669 11.73 9.46 6.38
CA VAL A 669 12.94 10.31 6.40
C VAL A 669 13.61 10.15 7.75
N LEU A 670 14.90 9.85 7.77
CA LEU A 670 15.70 9.78 8.99
C LEU A 670 16.30 11.15 9.29
N VAL A 671 16.06 11.66 10.48
CA VAL A 671 16.69 12.87 11.01
C VAL A 671 17.39 12.53 12.31
N LEU A 672 18.71 12.59 12.31
CA LEU A 672 19.55 12.46 13.49
C LEU A 672 19.87 13.85 14.01
N THR A 673 19.79 14.09 15.32
CA THR A 673 20.31 15.31 15.94
C THR A 673 21.53 15.00 16.80
N SER A 674 22.43 15.97 16.91
CA SER A 674 23.52 15.92 17.87
C SER A 674 23.79 17.30 18.46
N ASN A 675 24.20 17.32 19.73
CA ASN A 675 24.71 18.52 20.41
C ASN A 675 26.25 18.58 20.41
N LEU A 676 26.91 17.60 19.77
CA LEU A 676 28.35 17.60 19.53
C LEU A 676 28.83 18.81 18.75
N GLY A 677 30.09 19.17 18.98
CA GLY A 677 30.75 20.28 18.29
C GLY A 677 30.44 21.66 18.87
N ALA A 678 29.38 21.85 19.66
CA ALA A 678 29.06 23.15 20.28
C ALA A 678 30.24 23.72 21.10
N GLN A 679 30.86 22.89 21.95
CA GLN A 679 32.08 23.27 22.69
C GLN A 679 33.30 23.48 21.79
N ALA A 680 33.43 22.72 20.70
CA ALA A 680 34.56 22.85 19.76
C ALA A 680 34.48 24.18 18.98
N ALA A 681 33.29 24.53 18.49
CA ALA A 681 33.03 25.83 17.86
C ALA A 681 33.31 27.00 18.83
N ALA A 682 32.89 26.88 20.09
CA ALA A 682 33.18 27.88 21.12
C ALA A 682 34.68 28.00 21.45
N GLN A 683 35.44 26.89 21.44
CA GLN A 683 36.89 26.93 21.61
C GLN A 683 37.62 27.60 20.43
N VAL A 684 37.20 27.35 19.19
CA VAL A 684 37.73 28.08 18.01
C VAL A 684 37.40 29.57 18.12
N GLN A 685 36.15 29.90 18.46
CA GLN A 685 35.70 31.29 18.65
C GLN A 685 36.51 32.05 19.72
N ARG A 686 36.89 31.38 20.83
CA ARG A 686 37.78 31.96 21.87
C ARG A 686 39.23 32.15 21.40
N LYS A 687 39.75 31.30 20.51
CA LYS A 687 41.11 31.47 19.93
C LYS A 687 41.20 32.63 18.93
N VAL A 688 40.10 32.93 18.23
CA VAL A 688 40.05 33.94 17.15
C VAL A 688 39.95 35.38 17.68
N GLY A 689 39.62 35.60 18.96
CA GLY A 689 39.34 36.92 19.57
C GLY A 689 40.45 38.00 19.55
N PHE A 690 41.56 37.77 18.84
CA PHE A 690 42.63 38.74 18.58
C PHE A 690 42.80 39.11 17.10
N ARG A 691 41.92 38.64 16.20
CA ARG A 691 41.87 39.02 14.78
C ARG A 691 40.45 39.31 14.30
N ALA A 692 40.33 40.17 13.29
CA ALA A 692 39.05 40.48 12.66
C ALA A 692 38.51 39.23 11.92
N ALA A 693 37.20 39.00 12.04
CA ALA A 693 36.57 37.79 11.54
C ALA A 693 36.52 37.74 10.01
N ASN A 694 37.24 36.78 9.42
CA ASN A 694 37.20 36.51 7.98
C ASN A 694 36.29 35.31 7.68
N GLY A 695 35.91 35.12 6.41
CA GLY A 695 35.06 34.00 5.98
C GLY A 695 35.63 32.62 6.35
N SER A 696 36.96 32.49 6.38
CA SER A 696 37.73 31.33 6.89
C SER A 696 37.18 30.79 8.21
N ASP A 697 36.76 31.69 9.11
CA ASP A 697 36.51 31.35 10.50
C ASP A 697 35.16 30.64 10.67
N LYS A 698 34.23 30.77 9.70
CA LYS A 698 33.00 29.97 9.65
C LYS A 698 33.30 28.54 9.16
N ASP A 699 34.15 28.38 8.15
CA ASP A 699 34.52 27.07 7.61
C ASP A 699 35.40 26.26 8.58
N GLU A 700 36.37 26.88 9.26
CA GLU A 700 37.16 26.22 10.32
C GLU A 700 36.27 25.71 11.47
N ARG A 701 35.28 26.51 11.89
CA ARG A 701 34.29 26.10 12.90
C ARG A 701 33.42 24.94 12.41
N ARG A 702 32.97 24.99 11.15
CA ARG A 702 32.16 23.95 10.51
C ARG A 702 32.90 22.62 10.45
N GLU A 703 34.16 22.64 10.01
CA GLU A 703 35.01 21.45 9.93
C GLU A 703 35.31 20.89 11.33
N ALA A 704 35.56 21.74 12.33
CA ALA A 704 35.75 21.29 13.72
C ALA A 704 34.51 20.57 14.29
N VAL A 705 33.30 21.01 13.95
CA VAL A 705 32.03 20.36 14.32
C VAL A 705 31.86 19.02 13.59
N ILE A 706 32.14 18.97 12.28
CA ILE A 706 32.09 17.75 11.46
C ILE A 706 33.07 16.70 11.98
N GLN A 707 34.31 17.09 12.28
CA GLN A 707 35.35 16.22 12.84
C GLN A 707 35.00 15.72 14.25
N ALA A 708 34.27 16.48 15.05
CA ALA A 708 33.76 16.02 16.34
C ALA A 708 32.71 14.91 16.16
N ALA A 709 31.72 15.11 15.28
CA ALA A 709 30.70 14.10 14.98
C ALA A 709 31.29 12.82 14.38
N ARG A 710 32.24 12.94 13.44
CA ARG A 710 32.94 11.81 12.80
C ARG A 710 33.79 10.96 13.76
N ARG A 711 34.13 11.48 14.94
CA ARG A 711 34.86 10.74 15.99
C ARG A 711 33.94 10.06 17.01
N ALA A 712 32.70 10.52 17.13
CA ALA A 712 31.74 10.00 18.10
C ALA A 712 30.79 8.95 17.52
N LEU A 713 30.47 9.06 16.23
CA LEU A 713 29.67 8.06 15.51
C LEU A 713 30.56 6.96 14.90
N PRO A 714 30.10 5.70 14.87
CA PRO A 714 30.78 4.63 14.15
C PRO A 714 30.97 5.01 12.67
N PRO A 715 32.15 4.79 12.06
CA PRO A 715 32.39 5.13 10.65
C PRO A 715 31.47 4.36 9.69
N GLU A 716 31.02 3.17 10.08
CA GLU A 716 30.05 2.34 9.35
C GLU A 716 28.72 3.08 9.20
N LEU A 717 28.25 3.74 10.26
CA LEU A 717 27.00 4.53 10.28
C LEU A 717 27.20 5.88 9.60
N TYR A 718 28.28 6.60 9.97
CA TYR A 718 28.56 7.96 9.49
C TYR A 718 28.61 8.03 7.95
N ASN A 719 29.25 7.04 7.31
CA ASN A 719 29.39 6.99 5.86
C ASN A 719 28.08 6.68 5.11
N ARG A 720 26.96 6.41 5.80
CA ARG A 720 25.64 6.19 5.19
C ARG A 720 24.71 7.40 5.28
N ILE A 721 25.11 8.46 5.97
CA ILE A 721 24.29 9.67 6.10
C ILE A 721 24.37 10.44 4.77
N ASP A 722 23.23 10.78 4.14
CA ASP A 722 23.19 11.47 2.84
C ASP A 722 23.78 12.87 2.93
N GLU A 723 23.47 13.62 3.99
CA GLU A 723 23.96 14.98 4.21
C GLU A 723 24.22 15.23 5.71
N VAL A 724 25.42 15.71 6.03
CA VAL A 724 25.77 16.24 7.36
C VAL A 724 25.66 17.77 7.34
N LEU A 725 24.83 18.31 8.23
CA LEU A 725 24.34 19.69 8.23
C LEU A 725 24.74 20.37 9.54
N VAL A 726 25.28 21.59 9.48
CA VAL A 726 25.84 22.29 10.66
C VAL A 726 25.06 23.57 10.93
N PHE A 727 24.27 23.55 11.99
CA PHE A 727 23.46 24.66 12.46
C PHE A 727 24.30 25.50 13.45
N THR A 728 24.62 26.73 13.06
CA THR A 728 25.25 27.73 13.92
C THR A 728 24.25 28.27 14.95
N SER A 729 24.72 29.01 15.96
CA SER A 729 23.83 29.85 16.79
C SER A 729 23.01 30.81 15.93
N LEU A 730 21.78 31.07 16.34
CA LEU A 730 20.89 32.05 15.70
C LEU A 730 21.28 33.48 16.09
N GLU A 731 21.24 34.40 15.13
CA GLU A 731 21.49 35.83 15.34
C GLU A 731 20.21 36.53 15.87
N ARG A 732 20.31 37.68 16.59
CA ARG A 732 19.15 38.37 17.20
C ARG A 732 18.04 38.68 16.17
N GLU A 733 18.41 39.02 14.94
CA GLU A 733 17.44 39.25 13.85
C GLU A 733 16.66 37.98 13.47
N SER A 734 17.30 36.81 13.46
CA SER A 734 16.63 35.53 13.24
C SER A 734 15.69 35.18 14.40
N VAL A 735 16.09 35.43 15.63
CA VAL A 735 15.22 35.19 16.81
C VAL A 735 14.05 36.18 16.88
N MET A 736 14.22 37.42 16.40
CA MET A 736 13.11 38.36 16.17
C MET A 736 12.10 37.83 15.14
N LYS A 737 12.57 37.33 13.98
CA LYS A 737 11.67 36.72 12.97
C LYS A 737 10.90 35.53 13.54
N ILE A 738 11.55 34.68 14.34
CA ILE A 738 10.90 33.57 15.07
C ILE A 738 9.85 34.11 16.06
N ALA A 739 10.15 35.18 16.81
CA ALA A 739 9.19 35.79 17.74
C ALA A 739 7.92 36.29 17.04
N ARG A 740 8.06 36.92 15.86
CA ARG A 740 6.92 37.35 15.04
C ARG A 740 6.07 36.16 14.57
N LEU A 741 6.69 35.09 14.08
CA LEU A 741 5.97 33.86 13.68
C LEU A 741 5.19 33.25 14.86
N MET A 742 5.82 33.15 16.04
CA MET A 742 5.17 32.61 17.23
C MET A 742 3.97 33.45 17.70
N ILE A 743 4.02 34.78 17.55
CA ILE A 743 2.85 35.64 17.79
C ILE A 743 1.78 35.45 16.73
N GLN A 744 2.13 35.27 15.46
CA GLN A 744 1.14 35.02 14.39
C GLN A 744 0.42 33.67 14.59
N GLU A 745 1.13 32.62 15.01
CA GLU A 745 0.53 31.33 15.40
C GLU A 745 -0.40 31.51 16.62
N LEU A 746 0.09 32.13 17.71
CA LEU A 746 -0.70 32.35 18.92
C LEU A 746 -1.95 33.22 18.66
N ALA A 747 -1.82 34.29 17.88
CA ALA A 747 -2.94 35.18 17.54
C ALA A 747 -4.00 34.46 16.71
N LYS A 748 -3.58 33.57 15.80
CA LYS A 748 -4.49 32.72 15.05
C LYS A 748 -5.21 31.72 15.97
N GLU A 749 -4.51 31.03 16.86
CA GLU A 749 -5.13 30.09 17.80
C GLU A 749 -6.12 30.79 18.75
N VAL A 750 -5.79 32.00 19.23
CA VAL A 750 -6.67 32.83 20.07
C VAL A 750 -7.92 33.30 19.31
N PHE A 751 -7.77 33.70 18.04
CA PHE A 751 -8.89 34.10 17.19
C PHE A 751 -9.79 32.91 16.84
N GLU A 752 -9.24 31.77 16.38
CA GLU A 752 -10.02 30.58 16.01
C GLU A 752 -10.72 29.93 17.21
N SER A 753 -10.16 30.03 18.42
CA SER A 753 -10.74 29.40 19.63
C SER A 753 -11.65 30.32 20.46
N ARG A 754 -11.49 31.64 20.38
CA ARG A 754 -12.25 32.61 21.23
C ARG A 754 -12.76 33.85 20.49
N GLY A 755 -12.43 34.05 19.21
CA GLY A 755 -12.82 35.24 18.46
C GLY A 755 -12.16 36.53 18.94
N ILE A 756 -11.00 36.45 19.60
CA ILE A 756 -10.24 37.61 20.09
C ILE A 756 -9.11 37.89 19.10
N GLU A 757 -8.95 39.15 18.68
CA GLU A 757 -7.79 39.56 17.88
C GLU A 757 -6.61 39.86 18.81
N LEU A 758 -5.44 39.27 18.57
CA LEU A 758 -4.22 39.50 19.36
C LEU A 758 -3.18 40.24 18.52
N GLY A 759 -2.82 41.45 18.96
CA GLY A 759 -1.72 42.24 18.42
C GLY A 759 -0.58 42.36 19.42
N VAL A 760 0.66 42.41 18.92
CA VAL A 760 1.86 42.72 19.72
C VAL A 760 2.72 43.66 18.89
N ASP A 761 3.09 44.82 19.43
CA ASP A 761 3.93 45.76 18.70
C ASP A 761 5.40 45.31 18.63
N GLU A 762 6.13 45.84 17.64
CA GLU A 762 7.53 45.48 17.42
C GLU A 762 8.46 45.91 18.58
N PRO A 763 8.28 47.09 19.22
CA PRO A 763 9.00 47.45 20.45
C PRO A 763 8.76 46.48 21.63
N ALA A 764 7.55 45.96 21.81
CA ALA A 764 7.24 44.94 22.82
C ALA A 764 7.99 43.64 22.52
N LEU A 765 8.06 43.22 21.25
CA LEU A 765 8.86 42.06 20.85
C LEU A 765 10.36 42.27 21.10
N GLU A 766 10.92 43.45 20.79
CA GLU A 766 12.32 43.76 21.12
C GLU A 766 12.58 43.69 22.64
N TRP A 767 11.71 44.30 23.44
CA TRP A 767 11.81 44.26 24.90
C TRP A 767 11.71 42.83 25.45
N ILE A 768 10.85 41.98 24.89
CA ILE A 768 10.73 40.56 25.28
C ILE A 768 12.01 39.77 24.95
N LEU A 769 12.69 40.06 23.83
CA LEU A 769 14.00 39.46 23.53
C LEU A 769 15.04 39.88 24.56
N ASP A 770 15.10 41.17 24.88
CA ASP A 770 16.12 41.73 25.78
C ASP A 770 15.87 41.36 27.25
N GLN A 771 14.63 41.08 27.66
CA GLN A 771 14.27 40.46 28.95
C GLN A 771 14.59 38.94 29.04
N GLY A 772 15.54 38.46 28.24
CA GLY A 772 15.95 37.06 28.19
C GLY A 772 15.01 36.17 27.37
N GLY A 773 14.46 36.69 26.27
CA GLY A 773 13.85 35.91 25.19
C GLY A 773 14.90 35.45 24.16
N TYR A 774 15.98 36.22 24.00
CA TYR A 774 17.18 35.85 23.25
C TYR A 774 18.31 35.41 24.19
N ASP A 775 19.04 34.36 23.82
CA ASP A 775 20.21 33.86 24.53
C ASP A 775 21.30 33.43 23.52
N PRO A 776 22.55 33.95 23.60
CA PRO A 776 23.61 33.61 22.64
C PRO A 776 24.07 32.14 22.62
N GLU A 777 23.87 31.38 23.71
CA GLU A 777 24.25 29.97 23.82
C GLU A 777 23.03 29.02 23.64
N LEU A 778 21.83 29.45 24.05
CA LEU A 778 20.59 28.66 23.98
C LEU A 778 19.65 29.05 22.82
N GLY A 779 19.98 30.08 22.04
CA GLY A 779 19.22 30.53 20.87
C GLY A 779 17.80 30.97 21.23
N ALA A 780 16.82 30.50 20.45
CA ALA A 780 15.40 30.81 20.68
C ALA A 780 14.74 29.95 21.80
N ARG A 781 15.50 29.09 22.50
CA ARG A 781 14.95 28.18 23.53
C ARG A 781 14.24 28.90 24.70
N PRO A 782 14.68 30.08 25.19
CA PRO A 782 13.97 30.82 26.23
C PRO A 782 12.68 31.50 25.75
N LEU A 783 12.60 31.85 24.47
CA LEU A 783 11.58 32.71 23.88
C LEU A 783 10.15 32.25 24.19
N ARG A 784 9.83 30.97 23.95
CA ARG A 784 8.49 30.42 24.22
C ARG A 784 8.05 30.62 25.67
N ARG A 785 8.97 30.50 26.63
CA ARG A 785 8.69 30.71 28.06
C ARG A 785 8.45 32.18 28.39
N GLN A 786 9.12 33.11 27.69
CA GLN A 786 8.88 34.53 27.88
C GLN A 786 7.55 34.96 27.26
N LEU A 787 7.22 34.53 26.04
CA LEU A 787 5.92 34.79 25.40
C LEU A 787 4.77 34.24 26.27
N ALA A 788 4.89 33.02 26.78
CA ALA A 788 3.91 32.44 27.69
C ALA A 788 3.75 33.25 29.01
N ARG A 789 4.85 33.73 29.59
CA ARG A 789 4.83 34.52 30.84
C ARG A 789 4.32 35.95 30.65
N LEU A 790 4.64 36.58 29.52
CA LEU A 790 4.48 38.02 29.31
C LEU A 790 3.29 38.40 28.42
N ILE A 791 2.71 37.43 27.70
CA ILE A 791 1.57 37.64 26.80
C ILE A 791 0.46 36.61 27.08
N GLU A 792 0.74 35.30 27.03
CA GLU A 792 -0.32 34.27 27.19
C GLU A 792 -0.98 34.33 28.57
N ALA A 793 -0.19 34.45 29.65
CA ALA A 793 -0.73 34.53 31.01
C ALA A 793 -1.52 35.83 31.29
N PRO A 794 -1.02 37.05 30.98
CA PRO A 794 -1.82 38.29 31.11
C PRO A 794 -3.07 38.33 30.24
N LEU A 795 -3.08 37.65 29.08
CA LEU A 795 -4.26 37.48 28.24
C LEU A 795 -5.27 36.52 28.89
N ALA A 796 -4.80 35.38 29.40
CA ALA A 796 -5.64 34.41 30.11
C ALA A 796 -6.28 35.00 31.37
N GLU A 797 -5.54 35.77 32.17
CA GLU A 797 -6.05 36.52 33.31
C GLU A 797 -7.12 37.54 32.88
N ALA A 798 -6.86 38.33 31.83
CA ALA A 798 -7.81 39.32 31.34
C ALA A 798 -9.12 38.69 30.79
N ILE A 799 -9.04 37.50 30.19
CA ILE A 799 -10.21 36.73 29.76
C ILE A 799 -10.99 36.16 30.97
N LEU A 800 -10.29 35.61 31.97
CA LEU A 800 -10.92 35.04 33.17
C LEU A 800 -11.59 36.11 34.06
N GLU A 801 -11.04 37.33 34.08
CA GLU A 801 -11.64 38.49 34.74
C GLU A 801 -12.75 39.16 33.93
N GLY A 802 -13.03 38.71 32.69
CA GLY A 802 -14.04 39.30 31.82
C GLY A 802 -13.67 40.69 31.27
N ARG A 803 -12.38 41.06 31.28
CA ARG A 803 -11.84 42.28 30.67
C ARG A 803 -11.67 42.18 29.15
N VAL A 804 -11.78 40.98 28.58
CA VAL A 804 -11.66 40.70 27.14
C VAL A 804 -12.73 39.66 26.75
N ALA A 805 -13.50 39.93 25.72
CA ALA A 805 -14.55 39.06 25.19
C ALA A 805 -14.37 38.76 23.69
N ALA A 806 -15.16 37.83 23.17
CA ALA A 806 -15.18 37.52 21.74
C ALA A 806 -15.59 38.77 20.93
N GLY A 807 -14.77 39.10 19.91
CA GLY A 807 -14.85 40.31 19.11
C GLY A 807 -13.86 41.41 19.53
N ASP A 808 -13.27 41.36 20.71
CA ASP A 808 -12.33 42.38 21.18
C ASP A 808 -10.92 42.20 20.60
N ALA A 809 -10.20 43.31 20.42
CA ALA A 809 -8.79 43.33 20.08
C ALA A 809 -7.91 43.60 21.31
N TYR A 810 -6.94 42.74 21.56
CA TYR A 810 -5.97 42.81 22.64
C TYR A 810 -4.59 43.17 22.06
N GLU A 811 -4.17 44.43 22.21
CA GLU A 811 -2.89 44.93 21.73
C GLU A 811 -1.88 45.02 22.87
N VAL A 812 -0.80 44.25 22.81
CA VAL A 812 0.33 44.40 23.74
C VAL A 812 1.31 45.42 23.17
N THR A 813 1.54 46.50 23.93
CA THR A 813 2.40 47.63 23.53
C THR A 813 3.45 47.95 24.58
N LEU A 814 4.59 48.51 24.18
CA LEU A 814 5.63 48.94 25.13
C LEU A 814 5.41 50.39 25.59
N ALA A 815 5.09 50.58 26.87
CA ALA A 815 4.76 51.90 27.43
C ALA A 815 5.41 52.13 28.80
N GLY A 816 6.31 53.12 28.88
CA GLY A 816 7.03 53.48 30.11
C GLY A 816 8.16 52.51 30.51
N GLY A 817 8.56 51.60 29.61
CA GLY A 817 9.53 50.53 29.88
C GLY A 817 8.90 49.23 30.36
N GLU A 818 7.57 49.16 30.41
CA GLU A 818 6.77 47.98 30.76
C GLU A 818 5.84 47.60 29.59
N LEU A 819 5.48 46.33 29.48
CA LEU A 819 4.43 45.90 28.56
C LEU A 819 3.06 46.30 29.12
N ARG A 820 2.22 46.94 28.29
CA ARG A 820 0.86 47.32 28.65
C ARG A 820 -0.13 46.77 27.62
N PRO A 821 -1.07 45.90 28.03
CA PRO A 821 -2.16 45.48 27.17
C PRO A 821 -3.22 46.57 27.06
N LYS A 822 -3.60 46.89 25.84
CA LYS A 822 -4.72 47.77 25.47
C LYS A 822 -5.82 46.90 24.90
N VAL A 823 -6.97 46.85 25.57
CA VAL A 823 -8.18 46.22 25.03
C VAL A 823 -8.94 47.29 24.25
N THR A 824 -9.15 47.06 22.95
CA THR A 824 -10.03 47.86 22.11
C THR A 824 -11.28 47.02 21.84
N PRO A 825 -12.47 47.45 22.29
CA PRO A 825 -13.68 46.68 22.04
C PRO A 825 -13.95 46.60 20.54
N GLY A 826 -14.37 45.42 20.08
CA GLY A 826 -14.62 45.17 18.67
C GLY A 826 -15.60 46.16 18.05
N SER A 827 -15.42 46.46 16.76
CA SER A 827 -16.45 47.14 15.98
C SER A 827 -17.72 46.27 15.99
N ARG A 828 -18.67 46.58 16.86
CA ARG A 828 -19.97 45.90 16.91
C ARG A 828 -20.56 45.86 15.51
N ALA A 829 -20.99 44.67 15.09
CA ALA A 829 -22.04 44.59 14.08
C ALA A 829 -23.24 45.38 14.63
N ALA A 830 -23.56 46.48 13.94
CA ALA A 830 -24.72 47.31 14.22
C ALA A 830 -25.84 46.99 13.21
N GLU A 831 -26.06 45.68 13.01
CA GLU A 831 -27.11 45.03 12.21
C GLU A 831 -27.42 43.66 12.85
#